data_AF-A0A2E5SFH7-F1
#
_entry.id   AF-A0A2E5SFH7-F1
#
_cell.length_a   1.000
_cell.length_b   1.000
_cell.length_c   1.000
_cell.angle_alpha   90.00
_cell.angle_beta   90.00
_cell.angle_gamma   90.00
#
_symmetry.space_group_name_H-M   'P 1'
#
loop_
_entity.id
_entity.type
_entity.pdbx_description
1 polymer ?
#
loop_
_entity_poly.entity_id
_entity_poly.type
_entity_poly.pdbx_seq_one_letter_code
_entity_poly.pdbx_strand_id
1 'polypeptide(L)'
;MFRKKITWIVLTVLFVLTLGASFSLFKNAFPILNIDLKMSRQDAFDKSAILSSKMNLGPIDYDQAATFGSDNNAQNYIELDAGGSKAFIEMLDKDIYKAYTWKVRHYKENQVNEAWFMFSPEGELYGFEEKLSEDLFLEPLSSKKARKLAESLSTDRCGIDFSVFELVEESEDIKPSERLDRAFVYKRIDHSIGEEGEYRLKLIVSGNKLTAVKRYVKVPETFKRTYEEMRSFNNTIAMIASYGLFIFYIVGGIVVGLFILNRQKWLLWKTAIYWALFISILQTVSGLNFLPLSWLGYDTAISTQNFLMQQILYSLINGIVDFILILLSFVAAESLSRKAFPEHVQFWRLWSGRNAYTSEVAGQTIGGYLLIGVDLLFVTSFYMITANYFGWWVPTSTLFQPDMIATPFPWLSAVGMSLHAGFWEECLFRAVPLAGAALIGRRYGNEKIWVISAMLLQAIIFAGAHANYPSYPAYSRLVELIIPSLLFGFIYLKFGLLPVIISHFGYDVVWFSMPIFTSVSSDLMFDKIMVFVLTLIPVWVVLRAKLKSKSLTDIDISEYNKAFEVQDKAPLEVEKDQNEVEELKINKNYKRNLYSSVLVVLAVVFAAFNEKSYSNLSLEINRSEAISLSEKYLDQSGVKLSPDIWTCLSGVYTGSLDADDKFIWKEEGEEVYNSLIGDYLSNVIWNIRYVKFDGDVNDKTEEYAVLINPDGSLNQIRHKIPENESGARLKEKSARNIAVNYLKNKFGLSEGDIQDVSSEISNLPNRDDWTFIFSDNATHLLKDGDLRIKINISGDSVTSFKKYVYLPEEWERKEKNNATFANMIKMVCYFSLVFFILYAAAASIARWSKGKFNFKIFKFAFAVLSTLSILNTINSYPSMVSGFSSAKPFMNQIIMSLGGSFLYGIIFAFMVSAILGNSSLKIKKSSHIFSYLEIALLSIWGICLMTFAYSLKQINPLWISGAGGANVYFPVFGYVASNISAYFDKFIILMFVLTLLNDITDCSRRKKFLSFFLPLLFTALIVGTEFGSSGGPDNMLRWFYIAMFYGATLSGLYISYIVYDMTIIPVVVAIVASFELAALAGTGTYPGMLVSAIISILLILFSSYKIRSYLLNNMEK
;
A
#
# COMPACT_ATOMS: atom_id res chain seq x y z
N MET A 1 33.16 -26.25 -21.88
CA MET A 1 33.15 -26.72 -20.47
C MET A 1 32.33 -28.01 -20.33
N PHE A 2 31.06 -28.02 -20.76
CA PHE A 2 30.11 -29.14 -20.62
C PHE A 2 30.45 -30.44 -21.37
N ARG A 3 31.50 -30.45 -22.21
CA ARG A 3 31.94 -31.61 -22.98
C ARG A 3 32.91 -32.54 -22.24
N LYS A 4 33.55 -32.04 -21.17
CA LYS A 4 34.60 -32.79 -20.46
C LYS A 4 33.97 -33.57 -19.30
N LYS A 5 34.09 -34.90 -19.30
CA LYS A 5 33.59 -35.77 -18.21
C LYS A 5 34.12 -35.35 -16.83
N ILE A 6 35.38 -34.95 -16.76
CA ILE A 6 36.00 -34.54 -15.49
C ILE A 6 35.34 -33.31 -14.87
N THR A 7 34.84 -32.38 -15.69
CA THR A 7 34.10 -31.22 -15.19
C THR A 7 32.85 -31.66 -14.43
N TRP A 8 32.10 -32.62 -14.99
CA TRP A 8 30.89 -33.13 -14.36
C TRP A 8 31.18 -33.89 -13.07
N ILE A 9 32.23 -34.72 -13.07
CA ILE A 9 32.68 -35.42 -11.86
C ILE A 9 32.99 -34.40 -10.76
N VAL A 10 33.78 -33.36 -11.07
CA VAL A 10 34.14 -32.32 -10.10
C VAL A 10 32.92 -31.56 -9.60
N LEU A 11 32.02 -31.12 -10.48
CA LEU A 11 30.81 -30.37 -10.08
C LEU A 11 29.85 -31.23 -9.25
N THR A 12 29.68 -32.51 -9.59
CA THR A 12 28.83 -33.43 -8.82
C THR A 12 29.45 -33.74 -7.46
N VAL A 13 30.75 -33.99 -7.38
CA VAL A 13 31.44 -34.18 -6.09
C VAL A 13 31.34 -32.92 -5.25
N LEU A 14 31.57 -31.75 -5.83
CA LEU A 14 31.41 -30.46 -5.14
C LEU A 14 29.99 -30.30 -4.62
N PHE A 15 28.96 -30.52 -5.44
CA PHE A 15 27.56 -30.43 -5.03
C PHE A 15 27.23 -31.37 -3.87
N VAL A 16 27.65 -32.63 -3.92
CA VAL A 16 27.40 -33.60 -2.84
C VAL A 16 28.11 -33.17 -1.55
N LEU A 17 29.35 -32.69 -1.65
CA LEU A 17 30.11 -32.21 -0.49
C LEU A 17 29.49 -30.93 0.10
N THR A 18 29.11 -29.96 -0.73
CA THR A 18 28.54 -28.68 -0.25
C THR A 18 27.14 -28.87 0.31
N LEU A 19 26.31 -29.71 -0.32
CA LEU A 19 25.00 -30.05 0.20
C LEU A 19 25.10 -30.82 1.52
N GLY A 20 25.98 -31.82 1.61
CA GLY A 20 26.23 -32.58 2.83
C GLY A 20 26.74 -31.71 3.98
N ALA A 21 27.69 -30.81 3.69
CA ALA A 21 28.19 -29.84 4.65
C ALA A 21 27.10 -28.87 5.10
N SER A 22 26.33 -28.30 4.16
CA SER A 22 25.20 -27.42 4.48
C SER A 22 24.19 -28.10 5.40
N PHE A 23 23.80 -29.35 5.09
CA PHE A 23 22.88 -30.13 5.92
C PHE A 23 23.41 -30.34 7.35
N SER A 24 24.72 -30.63 7.49
CA SER A 24 25.34 -30.80 8.81
C SER A 24 25.39 -29.52 9.64
N LEU A 25 25.58 -28.37 8.99
CA LEU A 25 25.68 -27.06 9.64
C LEU A 25 24.31 -26.40 9.88
N PHE A 26 23.27 -26.88 9.18
CA PHE A 26 21.96 -26.24 9.13
C PHE A 26 21.33 -26.03 10.51
N LYS A 27 21.39 -27.06 11.37
CA LYS A 27 20.84 -26.99 12.74
C LYS A 27 21.56 -25.99 13.65
N ASN A 28 22.85 -25.76 13.40
CA ASN A 28 23.64 -24.80 14.19
C ASN A 28 23.37 -23.36 13.74
N ALA A 29 23.05 -23.16 12.46
CA ALA A 29 22.69 -21.85 11.92
C ALA A 29 21.23 -21.48 12.25
N PHE A 30 20.32 -22.47 12.32
CA PHE A 30 18.87 -22.24 12.46
C PHE A 30 18.22 -23.15 13.53
N PRO A 31 18.29 -22.78 14.83
CA PRO A 31 17.83 -23.62 15.93
C PRO A 31 16.31 -23.86 16.02
N ILE A 32 15.49 -23.09 15.30
CA ILE A 32 14.00 -23.14 15.33
C ILE A 32 13.39 -24.48 14.88
N LEU A 33 14.18 -25.35 14.26
CA LEU A 33 13.71 -26.62 13.68
C LEU A 33 13.46 -27.73 14.72
N ASN A 34 13.55 -27.43 16.02
CA ASN A 34 13.30 -28.39 17.09
C ASN A 34 11.86 -28.35 17.65
N ILE A 35 10.97 -27.52 17.09
CA ILE A 35 9.55 -27.50 17.50
C ILE A 35 8.85 -28.74 16.93
N ASP A 36 8.44 -29.66 17.81
CA ASP A 36 7.68 -30.84 17.44
C ASP A 36 6.20 -30.47 17.25
N LEU A 37 5.84 -30.04 16.04
CA LEU A 37 4.47 -29.72 15.67
C LEU A 37 3.64 -31.01 15.54
N LYS A 38 2.99 -31.41 16.64
CA LYS A 38 2.16 -32.62 16.71
C LYS A 38 0.72 -32.37 16.26
N MET A 39 0.16 -31.21 16.61
CA MET A 39 -1.22 -30.87 16.28
C MET A 39 -1.35 -30.46 14.81
N SER A 40 -2.24 -31.11 14.06
CA SER A 40 -2.60 -30.69 12.71
C SER A 40 -3.65 -29.58 12.71
N ARG A 41 -3.85 -28.94 11.55
CA ARG A 41 -4.92 -27.94 11.36
C ARG A 41 -6.31 -28.54 11.64
N GLN A 42 -6.55 -29.78 11.22
CA GLN A 42 -7.84 -30.44 11.44
C GLN A 42 -8.05 -30.75 12.93
N ASP A 43 -7.00 -31.19 13.64
CA ASP A 43 -7.06 -31.39 15.09
C ASP A 43 -7.43 -30.08 15.82
N ALA A 44 -6.88 -28.94 15.37
CA ALA A 44 -7.19 -27.63 15.94
C ALA A 44 -8.65 -27.24 15.75
N PHE A 45 -9.22 -27.49 14.56
CA PHE A 45 -10.64 -27.31 14.29
C PHE A 45 -11.50 -28.20 15.17
N ASP A 46 -11.25 -29.51 15.18
CA ASP A 46 -12.08 -30.46 15.93
C ASP A 46 -12.04 -30.17 17.44
N LYS A 47 -10.85 -29.84 17.97
CA LYS A 47 -10.68 -29.50 19.39
C LYS A 47 -11.34 -28.18 19.75
N SER A 48 -11.22 -27.16 18.90
CA SER A 48 -11.90 -25.88 19.14
C SER A 48 -13.43 -26.03 19.12
N ALA A 49 -13.99 -26.87 18.24
CA ALA A 49 -15.42 -27.14 18.18
C ALA A 49 -15.97 -27.79 19.46
N ILE A 50 -15.25 -28.77 20.00
CA ILE A 50 -15.57 -29.42 21.28
C ILE A 50 -15.52 -28.39 22.42
N LEU A 51 -14.48 -27.54 22.45
CA LEU A 51 -14.30 -26.54 23.49
C LEU A 51 -15.34 -25.42 23.42
N SER A 52 -15.68 -24.94 22.22
CA SER A 52 -16.76 -23.98 21.98
C SER A 52 -18.07 -24.50 22.58
N SER A 53 -18.43 -25.75 22.28
CA SER A 53 -19.64 -26.38 22.83
C SER A 53 -19.58 -26.57 24.35
N LYS A 54 -18.45 -27.06 24.88
CA LYS A 54 -18.27 -27.32 26.31
C LYS A 54 -18.26 -26.05 27.16
N MET A 55 -17.67 -24.98 26.64
CA MET A 55 -17.50 -23.70 27.35
C MET A 55 -18.57 -22.67 27.00
N ASN A 56 -19.46 -22.98 26.04
CA ASN A 56 -20.45 -22.08 25.46
C ASN A 56 -19.80 -20.78 24.97
N LEU A 57 -18.78 -20.89 24.11
CA LEU A 57 -18.01 -19.76 23.55
C LEU A 57 -18.25 -19.63 22.06
N GLY A 58 -18.47 -18.40 21.59
CA GLY A 58 -18.67 -18.10 20.18
C GLY A 58 -20.13 -18.30 19.74
N PRO A 59 -20.42 -18.10 18.45
CA PRO A 59 -21.75 -18.32 17.91
C PRO A 59 -22.08 -19.82 17.82
N ILE A 60 -23.36 -20.17 17.85
CA ILE A 60 -23.84 -21.58 17.78
C ILE A 60 -23.48 -22.19 16.42
N ASP A 61 -23.76 -21.45 15.36
CA ASP A 61 -23.37 -21.77 14.00
C ASP A 61 -22.21 -20.86 13.59
N TYR A 62 -21.10 -21.46 13.16
CA TYR A 62 -19.89 -20.71 12.80
C TYR A 62 -19.19 -21.28 11.58
N ASP A 63 -18.51 -20.38 10.90
CA ASP A 63 -17.42 -20.67 10.00
C ASP A 63 -16.09 -20.58 10.80
N GLN A 64 -15.04 -21.27 10.35
CA GLN A 64 -13.78 -21.31 11.09
C GLN A 64 -12.53 -21.13 10.22
N ALA A 65 -11.53 -20.47 10.78
CA ALA A 65 -10.23 -20.24 10.17
C ALA A 65 -9.11 -20.48 11.18
N ALA A 66 -7.93 -20.93 10.71
CA ALA A 66 -6.80 -21.23 11.59
C ALA A 66 -5.47 -20.74 11.00
N THR A 67 -4.55 -20.35 11.88
CA THR A 67 -3.15 -19.99 11.60
C THR A 67 -2.23 -20.65 12.61
N PHE A 68 -0.99 -20.92 12.21
CA PHE A 68 0.08 -21.31 13.12
C PHE A 68 1.23 -20.31 12.96
N GLY A 69 1.50 -19.54 14.02
CA GLY A 69 2.46 -18.45 13.96
C GLY A 69 3.19 -18.20 15.27
N SER A 70 4.17 -17.29 15.21
CA SER A 70 5.01 -16.88 16.34
C SER A 70 4.70 -15.48 16.86
N ASP A 71 4.91 -15.26 18.16
CA ASP A 71 5.01 -13.91 18.73
C ASP A 71 6.36 -13.28 18.36
N ASN A 72 6.41 -12.67 17.17
CA ASN A 72 7.61 -12.01 16.65
C ASN A 72 8.06 -10.82 17.51
N ASN A 73 7.15 -10.16 18.22
CA ASN A 73 7.52 -9.02 19.06
C ASN A 73 8.28 -9.50 20.30
N ALA A 74 7.76 -10.53 20.98
CA ALA A 74 8.46 -11.17 22.09
C ALA A 74 9.81 -11.77 21.63
N GLN A 75 9.81 -12.47 20.49
CA GLN A 75 11.02 -13.06 19.93
C GLN A 75 12.10 -12.02 19.66
N ASN A 76 11.78 -10.95 18.91
CA ASN A 76 12.77 -9.92 18.57
C ASN A 76 13.33 -9.24 19.82
N TYR A 77 12.49 -9.00 20.84
CA TYR A 77 12.93 -8.43 22.11
C TYR A 77 13.91 -9.35 22.84
N ILE A 78 13.55 -10.63 23.01
CA ILE A 78 14.40 -11.61 23.69
C ILE A 78 15.74 -11.79 22.97
N GLU A 79 15.71 -11.91 21.65
CA GLU A 79 16.90 -12.17 20.86
C GLU A 79 17.85 -10.96 20.76
N LEU A 80 17.34 -9.72 20.79
CA LEU A 80 18.19 -8.52 20.68
C LEU A 80 18.59 -7.92 22.03
N ASP A 81 17.71 -7.98 23.04
CA ASP A 81 17.82 -7.15 24.25
C ASP A 81 17.69 -7.95 25.56
N ALA A 82 17.24 -9.21 25.50
CA ALA A 82 16.99 -10.04 26.69
C ALA A 82 17.60 -11.45 26.61
N GLY A 83 18.89 -11.52 26.23
CA GLY A 83 19.71 -12.73 26.39
C GLY A 83 20.00 -13.54 25.12
N GLY A 84 19.58 -13.06 23.95
CA GLY A 84 19.94 -13.65 22.66
C GLY A 84 19.08 -14.85 22.26
N SER A 85 19.36 -15.45 21.10
CA SER A 85 18.66 -16.64 20.61
C SER A 85 18.71 -17.81 21.60
N LYS A 86 19.77 -17.91 22.42
CA LYS A 86 19.87 -18.94 23.48
C LYS A 86 18.80 -18.76 24.55
N ALA A 87 18.56 -17.53 25.03
CA ALA A 87 17.52 -17.27 26.02
C ALA A 87 16.12 -17.54 25.45
N PHE A 88 15.89 -17.22 24.18
CA PHE A 88 14.63 -17.55 23.50
C PHE A 88 14.42 -19.06 23.42
N ILE A 89 15.44 -19.83 23.03
CA ILE A 89 15.38 -21.30 22.98
C ILE A 89 15.16 -21.88 24.38
N GLU A 90 15.90 -21.41 25.39
CA GLU A 90 15.77 -21.89 26.78
C GLU A 90 14.37 -21.63 27.35
N MET A 91 13.76 -20.49 27.02
CA MET A 91 12.38 -20.17 27.38
C MET A 91 11.39 -21.19 26.77
N LEU A 92 11.61 -21.61 25.52
CA LEU A 92 10.78 -22.61 24.85
C LEU A 92 11.01 -24.01 25.45
N ASP A 93 12.26 -24.40 25.66
CA ASP A 93 12.64 -25.71 26.21
C ASP A 93 12.13 -25.91 27.64
N LYS A 94 12.13 -24.86 28.46
CA LYS A 94 11.59 -24.86 29.84
C LYS A 94 10.07 -24.66 29.91
N ASP A 95 9.42 -24.49 28.77
CA ASP A 95 7.99 -24.23 28.66
C ASP A 95 7.48 -23.02 29.47
N ILE A 96 8.28 -21.96 29.54
CA ILE A 96 7.92 -20.74 30.29
C ILE A 96 6.84 -19.95 29.55
N TYR A 97 6.92 -19.91 28.21
CA TYR A 97 6.00 -19.19 27.34
C TYR A 97 5.90 -19.87 25.97
N LYS A 98 4.66 -20.12 25.52
CA LYS A 98 4.41 -20.68 24.18
C LYS A 98 4.47 -19.55 23.14
N ALA A 99 5.65 -19.31 22.57
CA ALA A 99 5.81 -18.30 21.52
C ALA A 99 5.18 -18.72 20.18
N TYR A 100 5.02 -20.03 19.94
CA TYR A 100 4.37 -20.59 18.76
C TYR A 100 3.03 -21.21 19.15
N THR A 101 1.95 -20.79 18.48
CA THR A 101 0.60 -21.26 18.81
C THR A 101 -0.24 -21.46 17.56
N TRP A 102 -1.09 -22.48 17.59
CA TRP A 102 -2.26 -22.53 16.71
C TRP A 102 -3.29 -21.53 17.22
N LYS A 103 -3.84 -20.70 16.34
CA LYS A 103 -4.98 -19.83 16.63
C LYS A 103 -6.14 -20.22 15.74
N VAL A 104 -7.28 -20.52 16.33
CA VAL A 104 -8.51 -20.88 15.61
C VAL A 104 -9.59 -19.85 15.91
N ARG A 105 -10.13 -19.24 14.86
CA ARG A 105 -11.26 -18.31 14.94
C ARG A 105 -12.54 -19.02 14.55
N HIS A 106 -13.59 -18.86 15.35
CA HIS A 106 -14.98 -19.15 15.02
C HIS A 106 -15.71 -17.83 14.84
N TYR A 107 -16.35 -17.66 13.69
CA TYR A 107 -17.02 -16.41 13.34
C TYR A 107 -18.27 -16.70 12.51
N LYS A 108 -19.19 -15.74 12.46
CA LYS A 108 -20.33 -15.81 11.55
C LYS A 108 -20.61 -14.46 10.92
N GLU A 109 -20.85 -14.46 9.61
CA GLU A 109 -21.29 -13.27 8.88
C GLU A 109 -22.47 -12.59 9.58
N ASN A 110 -22.42 -11.26 9.69
CA ASN A 110 -23.41 -10.40 10.34
C ASN A 110 -23.63 -10.67 11.83
N GLN A 111 -22.84 -11.53 12.49
CA GLN A 111 -22.86 -11.69 13.94
C GLN A 111 -21.64 -11.03 14.58
N VAL A 112 -21.83 -10.42 15.75
CA VAL A 112 -20.73 -9.83 16.52
C VAL A 112 -20.01 -10.90 17.34
N ASN A 113 -20.76 -11.92 17.76
CA ASN A 113 -20.21 -13.00 18.56
C ASN A 113 -19.17 -13.79 17.77
N GLU A 114 -17.94 -13.84 18.29
CA GLU A 114 -16.82 -14.55 17.70
C GLU A 114 -16.00 -15.18 18.82
N ALA A 115 -15.38 -16.34 18.57
CA ALA A 115 -14.46 -16.95 19.50
C ALA A 115 -13.10 -17.23 18.87
N TRP A 116 -12.04 -17.06 19.66
CA TRP A 116 -10.68 -17.37 19.32
C TRP A 116 -10.15 -18.37 20.32
N PHE A 117 -9.53 -19.45 19.84
CA PHE A 117 -8.89 -20.47 20.65
C PHE A 117 -7.40 -20.50 20.31
N MET A 118 -6.56 -20.57 21.33
CA MET A 118 -5.10 -20.65 21.18
C MET A 118 -4.62 -21.98 21.73
N PHE A 119 -3.89 -22.75 20.92
CA PHE A 119 -3.33 -24.04 21.32
C PHE A 119 -1.80 -24.04 21.24
N SER A 120 -1.16 -24.78 22.14
CA SER A 120 0.27 -25.09 22.02
C SER A 120 0.55 -25.98 20.79
N PRO A 121 1.83 -26.12 20.35
CA PRO A 121 2.19 -27.05 19.27
C PRO A 121 1.78 -28.52 19.55
N GLU A 122 1.72 -28.89 20.84
CA GLU A 122 1.26 -30.21 21.31
C GLU A 122 -0.27 -30.34 21.36
N GLY A 123 -0.98 -29.23 21.20
CA GLY A 123 -2.44 -29.15 21.15
C GLY A 123 -3.11 -28.81 22.48
N GLU A 124 -2.39 -28.40 23.53
CA GLU A 124 -2.98 -27.98 24.81
C GLU A 124 -3.66 -26.61 24.70
N LEU A 125 -4.77 -26.37 25.42
CA LEU A 125 -5.47 -25.08 25.38
C LEU A 125 -4.64 -24.01 26.12
N TYR A 126 -3.98 -23.15 25.34
CA TYR A 126 -3.14 -22.06 25.82
C TYR A 126 -3.91 -20.76 26.10
N GLY A 127 -5.14 -20.64 25.62
CA GLY A 127 -6.01 -19.52 25.95
C GLY A 127 -7.19 -19.40 25.00
N PHE A 128 -8.08 -18.47 25.27
CA PHE A 128 -9.20 -18.17 24.40
C PHE A 128 -9.64 -16.71 24.56
N GLU A 129 -10.43 -16.23 23.61
CA GLU A 129 -11.11 -14.94 23.65
C GLU A 129 -12.47 -15.06 22.98
N GLU A 130 -13.49 -14.45 23.55
CA GLU A 130 -14.81 -14.32 22.97
C GLU A 130 -15.15 -12.83 22.84
N LYS A 131 -15.49 -12.42 21.63
CA LYS A 131 -16.06 -11.10 21.34
C LYS A 131 -17.57 -11.21 21.51
N LEU A 132 -18.18 -10.30 22.26
CA LEU A 132 -19.62 -10.23 22.48
C LEU A 132 -20.16 -8.89 21.99
N SER A 133 -21.42 -8.87 21.53
CA SER A 133 -22.12 -7.62 21.23
C SER A 133 -22.22 -6.76 22.46
N GLU A 134 -22.05 -5.45 22.31
CA GLU A 134 -22.19 -4.49 23.40
C GLU A 134 -23.64 -4.36 23.91
N ASP A 135 -24.62 -4.73 23.08
CA ASP A 135 -26.04 -4.77 23.42
C ASP A 135 -26.44 -6.03 24.20
N LEU A 136 -25.53 -7.01 24.29
CA LEU A 136 -25.78 -8.23 25.06
C LEU A 136 -25.64 -7.96 26.57
N PHE A 137 -26.78 -7.93 27.26
CA PHE A 137 -26.84 -7.91 28.71
C PHE A 137 -26.32 -9.22 29.32
N LEU A 138 -25.43 -9.10 30.30
CA LEU A 138 -25.03 -10.17 31.21
C LEU A 138 -24.97 -9.58 32.62
N GLU A 139 -25.43 -10.33 33.62
CA GLU A 139 -25.51 -9.85 35.01
C GLU A 139 -24.15 -9.31 35.48
N PRO A 140 -24.05 -8.02 35.87
CA PRO A 140 -22.79 -7.43 36.28
C PRO A 140 -22.31 -8.01 37.61
N LEU A 141 -21.01 -8.33 37.68
CA LEU A 141 -20.39 -8.81 38.91
C LEU A 141 -19.51 -7.72 39.57
N SER A 142 -19.54 -7.67 40.90
CA SER A 142 -18.57 -6.90 41.68
C SER A 142 -17.15 -7.39 41.38
N SER A 143 -16.16 -6.48 41.36
CA SER A 143 -14.73 -6.76 41.18
C SER A 143 -14.27 -8.07 41.85
N LYS A 144 -14.47 -8.21 43.17
CA LYS A 144 -14.05 -9.40 43.93
C LYS A 144 -14.68 -10.71 43.44
N LYS A 145 -15.97 -10.69 43.05
CA LYS A 145 -16.67 -11.87 42.52
C LYS A 145 -16.18 -12.21 41.10
N ALA A 146 -16.04 -11.20 40.24
CA ALA A 146 -15.54 -11.35 38.88
C ALA A 146 -14.11 -11.90 38.87
N ARG A 147 -13.23 -11.36 39.73
CA ARG A 147 -11.86 -11.85 39.90
C ARG A 147 -11.82 -13.31 40.32
N LYS A 148 -12.57 -13.68 41.36
CA LYS A 148 -12.64 -15.07 41.84
C LYS A 148 -13.17 -16.02 40.77
N LEU A 149 -14.16 -15.59 39.99
CA LEU A 149 -14.69 -16.34 38.85
C LEU A 149 -13.60 -16.54 37.78
N ALA A 150 -12.88 -15.46 37.42
CA ALA A 150 -11.82 -15.50 36.42
C ALA A 150 -10.67 -16.43 36.83
N GLU A 151 -10.17 -16.30 38.07
CA GLU A 151 -9.10 -17.14 38.61
C GLU A 151 -9.53 -18.61 38.65
N SER A 152 -10.74 -18.91 39.17
CA SER A 152 -11.25 -20.28 39.27
C SER A 152 -11.43 -20.94 37.90
N LEU A 153 -12.06 -20.25 36.95
CA LEU A 153 -12.34 -20.82 35.63
C LEU A 153 -11.09 -20.92 34.76
N SER A 154 -10.15 -19.98 34.85
CA SER A 154 -8.90 -20.05 34.09
C SER A 154 -7.95 -21.14 34.63
N THR A 155 -7.97 -21.41 35.95
CA THR A 155 -7.30 -22.56 36.55
C THR A 155 -7.88 -23.87 36.01
N ASP A 156 -9.21 -24.05 36.05
CA ASP A 156 -9.89 -25.26 35.58
C ASP A 156 -9.74 -25.49 34.06
N ARG A 157 -9.88 -24.44 33.25
CA ARG A 157 -9.93 -24.55 31.78
C ARG A 157 -8.56 -24.52 31.11
N CYS A 158 -7.61 -23.76 31.64
CA CYS A 158 -6.32 -23.47 30.98
C CYS A 158 -5.10 -23.75 31.88
N GLY A 159 -5.28 -24.39 33.03
CA GLY A 159 -4.20 -24.83 33.91
C GLY A 159 -3.35 -23.67 34.48
N ILE A 160 -3.95 -22.52 34.74
CA ILE A 160 -3.23 -21.37 35.30
C ILE A 160 -2.88 -21.64 36.77
N ASP A 161 -1.60 -21.55 37.12
CA ASP A 161 -1.14 -21.52 38.50
C ASP A 161 -0.93 -20.08 38.97
N PHE A 162 -1.85 -19.53 39.76
CA PHE A 162 -1.76 -18.17 40.29
C PHE A 162 -0.70 -17.98 41.39
N SER A 163 -0.05 -19.04 41.89
CA SER A 163 1.01 -18.90 42.89
C SER A 163 2.24 -18.15 42.37
N VAL A 164 2.42 -18.15 41.04
CA VAL A 164 3.52 -17.46 40.33
C VAL A 164 3.07 -16.16 39.66
N PHE A 165 1.87 -15.66 39.98
CA PHE A 165 1.32 -14.44 39.40
C PHE A 165 0.92 -13.40 40.46
N GLU A 166 1.20 -12.14 40.16
CA GLU A 166 0.80 -10.96 40.94
C GLU A 166 -0.17 -10.10 40.12
N LEU A 167 -1.30 -9.68 40.71
CA LEU A 167 -2.24 -8.79 40.04
C LEU A 167 -1.65 -7.37 39.98
N VAL A 168 -1.51 -6.82 38.77
CA VAL A 168 -0.90 -5.50 38.53
C VAL A 168 -1.87 -4.46 37.96
N GLU A 169 -2.91 -4.88 37.25
CA GLU A 169 -3.91 -3.96 36.67
C GLU A 169 -5.33 -4.51 36.85
N GLU A 170 -6.25 -3.61 37.15
CA GLU A 170 -7.69 -3.86 37.19
C GLU A 170 -8.40 -2.71 36.47
N SER A 171 -9.20 -3.05 35.47
CA SER A 171 -9.92 -2.09 34.63
C SER A 171 -11.39 -2.49 34.47
N GLU A 172 -12.26 -1.52 34.21
CA GLU A 172 -13.68 -1.74 33.95
C GLU A 172 -14.20 -0.92 32.75
N ASP A 173 -15.21 -1.47 32.09
CA ASP A 173 -15.86 -0.90 30.91
C ASP A 173 -17.36 -1.26 30.94
N ILE A 174 -18.21 -0.24 30.89
CA ILE A 174 -19.67 -0.34 30.94
C ILE A 174 -20.20 -0.22 29.52
N LYS A 175 -20.91 -1.26 29.08
CA LYS A 175 -21.54 -1.30 27.75
C LYS A 175 -22.91 -0.61 27.76
N PRO A 176 -23.44 -0.20 26.59
CA PRO A 176 -24.79 0.35 26.47
C PRO A 176 -25.89 -0.54 27.09
N SER A 177 -25.70 -1.86 27.06
CA SER A 177 -26.60 -2.82 27.73
C SER A 177 -26.53 -2.82 29.26
N GLU A 178 -25.74 -1.95 29.90
CA GLU A 178 -25.39 -1.97 31.32
C GLU A 178 -24.54 -3.18 31.74
N ARG A 179 -24.06 -3.99 30.78
CA ARG A 179 -23.09 -5.04 31.05
C ARG A 179 -21.77 -4.42 31.51
N LEU A 180 -21.25 -4.91 32.63
CA LEU A 180 -19.95 -4.52 33.17
C LEU A 180 -18.86 -5.52 32.77
N ASP A 181 -17.95 -5.10 31.91
CA ASP A 181 -16.78 -5.86 31.49
C ASP A 181 -15.59 -5.48 32.37
N ARG A 182 -14.93 -6.46 33.00
CA ARG A 182 -13.76 -6.27 33.88
C ARG A 182 -12.55 -6.99 33.33
N ALA A 183 -11.40 -6.33 33.35
CA ALA A 183 -10.13 -6.92 32.98
C ALA A 183 -9.18 -6.98 34.19
N PHE A 184 -8.52 -8.13 34.36
CA PHE A 184 -7.51 -8.36 35.38
C PHE A 184 -6.21 -8.74 34.68
N VAL A 185 -5.13 -7.97 34.88
CA VAL A 185 -3.82 -8.27 34.32
C VAL A 185 -2.87 -8.65 35.44
N TYR A 186 -2.26 -9.82 35.28
CA TYR A 186 -1.28 -10.36 36.20
C TYR A 186 0.11 -10.35 35.57
N LYS A 187 1.12 -10.07 36.39
CA LYS A 187 2.54 -10.20 36.10
C LYS A 187 3.05 -11.52 36.68
N ARG A 188 3.81 -12.28 35.89
CA ARG A 188 4.49 -13.48 36.38
C ARG A 188 5.72 -13.09 37.23
N ILE A 189 5.94 -13.75 38.37
CA ILE A 189 6.98 -13.35 39.35
C ILE A 189 8.15 -14.34 39.49
N ASP A 190 8.01 -15.59 39.03
CA ASP A 190 9.06 -16.62 39.08
C ASP A 190 10.09 -16.50 37.94
N HIS A 191 9.75 -15.77 36.87
CA HIS A 191 10.60 -15.53 35.72
C HIS A 191 10.48 -14.08 35.23
N SER A 192 11.61 -13.50 34.80
CA SER A 192 11.69 -12.19 34.13
C SER A 192 12.28 -12.32 32.73
N ILE A 193 12.10 -11.29 31.90
CA ILE A 193 12.65 -11.24 30.54
C ILE A 193 13.57 -10.02 30.45
N GLY A 194 14.88 -10.24 30.49
CA GLY A 194 15.83 -9.14 30.58
C GLY A 194 15.58 -8.27 31.83
N GLU A 195 15.81 -6.97 31.70
CA GLU A 195 15.65 -6.01 32.80
C GLU A 195 14.22 -5.45 32.93
N GLU A 196 13.55 -5.20 31.80
CA GLU A 196 12.25 -4.49 31.76
C GLU A 196 11.08 -5.33 31.22
N GLY A 197 11.34 -6.49 30.60
CA GLY A 197 10.31 -7.31 29.98
C GLY A 197 9.53 -8.18 30.96
N GLU A 198 8.23 -8.30 30.74
CA GLU A 198 7.32 -9.02 31.66
C GLU A 198 6.45 -10.03 30.93
N TYR A 199 6.32 -11.24 31.49
CA TYR A 199 5.24 -12.15 31.11
C TYR A 199 3.95 -11.70 31.79
N ARG A 200 2.90 -11.46 30.99
CA ARG A 200 1.59 -11.02 31.47
C ARG A 200 0.48 -12.01 31.11
N LEU A 201 -0.47 -12.13 32.03
CA LEU A 201 -1.72 -12.86 31.86
C LEU A 201 -2.88 -11.88 32.00
N LYS A 202 -3.69 -11.70 30.94
CA LYS A 202 -4.91 -10.89 30.97
C LYS A 202 -6.14 -11.80 30.98
N LEU A 203 -7.00 -11.62 31.97
CA LEU A 203 -8.30 -12.25 32.09
C LEU A 203 -9.39 -11.20 31.89
N ILE A 204 -10.45 -11.52 31.14
CA ILE A 204 -11.60 -10.62 30.95
C ILE A 204 -12.88 -11.34 31.36
N VAL A 205 -13.68 -10.70 32.20
CA VAL A 205 -15.02 -11.16 32.60
C VAL A 205 -16.04 -10.16 32.09
N SER A 206 -16.93 -10.60 31.21
CA SER A 206 -18.04 -9.81 30.70
C SER A 206 -19.32 -10.13 31.46
N GLY A 207 -19.78 -9.21 32.30
CA GLY A 207 -20.85 -9.46 33.27
C GLY A 207 -20.50 -10.60 34.23
N ASN A 208 -21.08 -11.78 33.99
CA ASN A 208 -20.89 -13.00 34.77
C ASN A 208 -20.20 -14.13 33.98
N LYS A 209 -19.58 -13.84 32.84
CA LYS A 209 -18.93 -14.83 31.96
C LYS A 209 -17.44 -14.52 31.78
N LEU A 210 -16.56 -15.52 31.96
CA LEU A 210 -15.15 -15.41 31.55
C LEU A 210 -15.05 -15.46 30.02
N THR A 211 -14.69 -14.34 29.41
CA THR A 211 -14.62 -14.17 27.95
C THR A 211 -13.20 -14.21 27.42
N ALA A 212 -12.16 -13.93 28.21
CA ALA A 212 -10.78 -14.05 27.71
C ALA A 212 -9.78 -14.58 28.74
N VAL A 213 -8.83 -15.39 28.25
CA VAL A 213 -7.60 -15.81 28.93
C VAL A 213 -6.45 -15.63 27.93
N LYS A 214 -5.62 -14.60 28.11
CA LYS A 214 -4.55 -14.24 27.16
C LYS A 214 -3.20 -14.14 27.85
N ARG A 215 -2.19 -14.82 27.31
CA ARG A 215 -0.79 -14.72 27.74
C ARG A 215 -0.01 -13.91 26.71
N TYR A 216 0.77 -12.92 27.13
CA TYR A 216 1.57 -12.09 26.24
C TYR A 216 2.83 -11.56 26.95
N VAL A 217 3.81 -11.12 26.17
CA VAL A 217 4.99 -10.43 26.70
C VAL A 217 4.78 -8.93 26.60
N LYS A 218 4.90 -8.21 27.72
CA LYS A 218 5.01 -6.74 27.70
C LYS A 218 6.42 -6.38 27.27
N VAL A 219 6.53 -5.92 26.02
CA VAL A 219 7.76 -5.41 25.44
C VAL A 219 7.90 -3.91 25.76
N PRO A 220 9.03 -3.46 26.35
CA PRO A 220 9.26 -2.06 26.73
C PRO A 220 9.16 -1.07 25.56
N GLU A 221 8.71 0.17 25.80
CA GLU A 221 8.71 1.25 24.79
C GLU A 221 10.13 1.55 24.28
N THR A 222 11.12 1.51 25.17
CA THR A 222 12.55 1.74 24.86
C THR A 222 13.05 0.80 23.76
N PHE A 223 12.78 -0.50 23.90
CA PHE A 223 13.10 -1.49 22.88
C PHE A 223 12.33 -1.22 21.58
N LYS A 224 11.00 -1.00 21.63
CA LYS A 224 10.20 -0.76 20.41
C LYS A 224 10.76 0.39 19.59
N ARG A 225 11.14 1.49 20.24
CA ARG A 225 11.72 2.67 19.59
C ARG A 225 13.11 2.40 19.02
N THR A 226 13.97 1.73 19.78
CA THR A 226 15.31 1.34 19.31
C THR A 226 15.24 0.36 18.14
N TYR A 227 14.28 -0.58 18.18
CA TYR A 227 14.01 -1.50 17.09
C TYR A 227 13.47 -0.75 15.85
N GLU A 228 12.54 0.19 16.01
CA GLU A 228 12.09 1.06 14.91
C GLU A 228 13.23 1.88 14.29
N GLU A 229 14.13 2.41 15.13
CA GLU A 229 15.34 3.13 14.69
C GLU A 229 16.23 2.22 13.85
N MET A 230 16.56 1.03 14.36
CA MET A 230 17.34 0.02 13.64
C MET A 230 16.70 -0.34 12.29
N ARG A 231 15.39 -0.62 12.30
CA ARG A 231 14.61 -0.96 11.11
C ARG A 231 14.54 0.20 10.11
N SER A 232 14.65 1.45 10.56
CA SER A 232 14.67 2.61 9.66
C SER A 232 15.90 2.59 8.73
N PHE A 233 17.07 2.14 9.22
CA PHE A 233 18.28 2.01 8.42
C PHE A 233 18.15 0.90 7.38
N ASN A 234 17.62 -0.27 7.77
CA ASN A 234 17.29 -1.36 6.85
C ASN A 234 16.42 -0.83 5.68
N ASN A 235 15.33 -0.15 6.04
CA ASN A 235 14.38 0.39 5.08
C ASN A 235 14.98 1.49 4.20
N THR A 236 15.89 2.31 4.73
CA THR A 236 16.58 3.36 3.96
C THR A 236 17.51 2.76 2.91
N ILE A 237 18.29 1.72 3.27
CA ILE A 237 19.14 1.01 2.29
C ILE A 237 18.27 0.41 1.18
N ALA A 238 17.18 -0.28 1.55
CA ALA A 238 16.27 -0.88 0.59
C ALA A 238 15.57 0.15 -0.31
N MET A 239 15.19 1.29 0.25
CA MET A 239 14.58 2.38 -0.52
C MET A 239 15.57 2.98 -1.51
N ILE A 240 16.81 3.25 -1.10
CA ILE A 240 17.85 3.78 -2.00
C ILE A 240 18.14 2.78 -3.13
N ALA A 241 18.24 1.49 -2.81
CA ALA A 241 18.40 0.44 -3.81
C ALA A 241 17.19 0.36 -4.75
N SER A 242 15.97 0.53 -4.24
CA SER A 242 14.75 0.58 -5.04
C SER A 242 14.71 1.79 -5.99
N TYR A 243 15.19 2.96 -5.56
CA TYR A 243 15.39 4.12 -6.45
C TYR A 243 16.43 3.81 -7.53
N GLY A 244 17.55 3.17 -7.17
CA GLY A 244 18.55 2.71 -8.12
C GLY A 244 17.97 1.74 -9.16
N LEU A 245 17.24 0.71 -8.71
CA LEU A 245 16.52 -0.23 -9.56
C LEU A 245 15.57 0.49 -10.52
N PHE A 246 14.77 1.41 -9.99
CA PHE A 246 13.81 2.14 -10.80
C PHE A 246 14.52 2.99 -11.88
N ILE A 247 15.52 3.78 -11.49
CA ILE A 247 16.23 4.70 -12.41
C ILE A 247 17.02 3.91 -13.46
N PHE A 248 17.83 2.95 -13.04
CA PHE A 248 18.75 2.27 -13.96
C PHE A 248 18.07 1.16 -14.75
N TYR A 249 17.16 0.39 -14.14
CA TYR A 249 16.59 -0.81 -14.78
C TYR A 249 15.25 -0.52 -15.40
N ILE A 250 14.31 0.08 -14.67
CA ILE A 250 12.98 0.37 -15.20
C ILE A 250 13.07 1.52 -16.23
N VAL A 251 13.63 2.66 -15.87
CA VAL A 251 13.74 3.79 -16.82
C VAL A 251 14.84 3.54 -17.85
N GLY A 252 16.07 3.25 -17.41
CA GLY A 252 17.21 3.05 -18.32
C GLY A 252 17.11 1.77 -19.15
N GLY A 253 16.95 0.62 -18.50
CA GLY A 253 16.94 -0.69 -19.15
C GLY A 253 15.67 -1.01 -19.92
N ILE A 254 14.50 -0.82 -19.31
CA ILE A 254 13.20 -1.16 -19.89
C ILE A 254 12.69 -0.02 -20.77
N VAL A 255 12.39 1.16 -20.23
CA VAL A 255 11.76 2.24 -21.01
C VAL A 255 12.67 2.72 -22.15
N VAL A 256 13.91 3.12 -21.84
CA VAL A 256 14.86 3.61 -22.86
C VAL A 256 15.39 2.47 -23.72
N GLY A 257 15.71 1.31 -23.14
CA GLY A 257 16.18 0.14 -23.90
C GLY A 257 15.16 -0.37 -24.90
N LEU A 258 13.89 -0.58 -24.49
CA LEU A 258 12.82 -0.98 -25.38
C LEU A 258 12.53 0.09 -26.43
N PHE A 259 12.60 1.37 -26.08
CA PHE A 259 12.46 2.46 -27.05
C PHE A 259 13.49 2.34 -28.19
N ILE A 260 14.77 2.15 -27.86
CA ILE A 260 15.86 2.00 -28.84
C ILE A 260 15.69 0.71 -29.65
N LEU A 261 15.40 -0.41 -28.99
CA LEU A 261 15.26 -1.71 -29.65
C LEU A 261 14.03 -1.76 -30.57
N ASN A 262 12.95 -1.05 -30.22
CA ASN A 262 11.79 -0.93 -31.10
C ASN A 262 12.14 -0.15 -32.38
N ARG A 263 12.95 0.91 -32.29
CA ARG A 263 13.47 1.62 -33.48
C ARG A 263 14.24 0.71 -34.42
N GLN A 264 14.94 -0.26 -33.85
CA GLN A 264 15.78 -1.19 -34.58
C GLN A 264 15.04 -2.48 -34.97
N LYS A 265 13.76 -2.64 -34.57
CA LYS A 265 12.93 -3.83 -34.78
C LYS A 265 13.50 -5.13 -34.16
N TRP A 266 14.15 -5.02 -33.00
CA TRP A 266 14.74 -6.18 -32.29
C TRP A 266 13.79 -6.88 -31.30
N LEU A 267 12.58 -6.35 -31.10
CA LEU A 267 11.68 -6.82 -30.05
C LEU A 267 11.02 -8.16 -30.40
N LEU A 268 11.13 -9.16 -29.50
CA LEU A 268 10.28 -10.35 -29.50
C LEU A 268 9.35 -10.32 -28.29
N TRP A 269 8.07 -10.06 -28.54
CA TRP A 269 7.08 -9.90 -27.47
C TRP A 269 6.11 -11.08 -27.35
N LYS A 270 5.87 -11.84 -28.42
CA LYS A 270 4.88 -12.94 -28.41
C LYS A 270 5.20 -14.01 -27.36
N THR A 271 6.42 -14.54 -27.36
CA THR A 271 6.84 -15.56 -26.39
C THR A 271 6.89 -15.01 -24.96
N ALA A 272 7.32 -13.75 -24.81
CA ALA A 272 7.33 -13.06 -23.52
C ALA A 272 5.91 -12.91 -22.94
N ILE A 273 4.88 -12.62 -23.77
CA ILE A 273 3.48 -12.58 -23.31
C ILE A 273 3.05 -13.92 -22.73
N TYR A 274 3.32 -15.04 -23.41
CA TYR A 274 2.89 -16.35 -22.93
C TYR A 274 3.54 -16.70 -21.57
N TRP A 275 4.84 -16.44 -21.41
CA TRP A 275 5.54 -16.69 -20.15
C TRP A 275 5.16 -15.71 -19.05
N ALA A 276 5.04 -14.43 -19.35
CA ALA A 276 4.59 -13.42 -18.39
C ALA A 276 3.18 -13.73 -17.89
N LEU A 277 2.26 -14.10 -18.80
CA LEU A 277 0.89 -14.48 -18.44
C LEU A 277 0.85 -15.76 -17.61
N PHE A 278 1.64 -16.78 -17.99
CA PHE A 278 1.72 -18.02 -17.23
C PHE A 278 2.22 -17.79 -15.80
N ILE A 279 3.33 -17.07 -15.65
CA ILE A 279 3.95 -16.80 -14.34
C ILE A 279 3.08 -15.87 -13.50
N SER A 280 2.49 -14.83 -14.08
CA SER A 280 1.61 -13.91 -13.34
C SER A 280 0.31 -14.58 -12.89
N ILE A 281 -0.28 -15.45 -13.72
CA ILE A 281 -1.44 -16.28 -13.32
C ILE A 281 -1.01 -17.23 -12.20
N LEU A 282 0.12 -17.93 -12.34
CA LEU A 282 0.61 -18.84 -11.30
C LEU A 282 0.84 -18.11 -9.97
N GLN A 283 1.43 -16.91 -10.00
CA GLN A 283 1.63 -16.05 -8.84
C GLN A 283 0.30 -15.59 -8.24
N THR A 284 -0.66 -15.18 -9.07
CA THR A 284 -2.00 -14.77 -8.64
C THR A 284 -2.74 -15.92 -7.95
N VAL A 285 -2.71 -17.12 -8.54
CA VAL A 285 -3.32 -18.33 -7.94
C VAL A 285 -2.57 -18.72 -6.66
N SER A 286 -1.25 -18.60 -6.63
CA SER A 286 -0.44 -18.84 -5.43
C SER A 286 -0.77 -17.86 -4.31
N GLY A 287 -1.09 -16.61 -4.61
CA GLY A 287 -1.60 -15.62 -3.65
C GLY A 287 -3.01 -15.93 -3.17
N LEU A 288 -3.92 -16.32 -4.08
CA LEU A 288 -5.27 -16.78 -3.74
C LEU A 288 -5.26 -18.07 -2.89
N ASN A 289 -4.19 -18.86 -2.94
CA ASN A 289 -4.00 -20.00 -2.04
C ASN A 289 -3.91 -19.59 -0.56
N PHE A 290 -3.57 -18.32 -0.26
CA PHE A 290 -3.60 -17.75 1.09
C PHE A 290 -4.97 -17.17 1.48
N LEU A 291 -5.98 -17.24 0.60
CA LEU A 291 -7.34 -16.77 0.90
C LEU A 291 -7.92 -17.37 2.20
N PRO A 292 -7.68 -18.65 2.56
CA PRO A 292 -8.16 -19.16 3.84
C PRO A 292 -7.63 -18.40 5.07
N LEU A 293 -6.43 -17.82 4.99
CA LEU A 293 -5.86 -17.03 6.07
C LEU A 293 -6.46 -15.62 6.14
N SER A 294 -7.00 -15.09 5.03
CA SER A 294 -7.63 -13.76 5.06
C SER A 294 -8.88 -13.75 5.93
N TRP A 295 -9.54 -14.90 6.11
CA TRP A 295 -10.66 -15.08 7.06
C TRP A 295 -10.29 -14.84 8.52
N LEU A 296 -9.01 -14.89 8.89
CA LEU A 296 -8.56 -14.53 10.24
C LEU A 296 -8.74 -13.03 10.50
N GLY A 297 -8.61 -12.20 9.47
CA GLY A 297 -8.83 -10.75 9.52
C GLY A 297 -10.17 -10.28 8.93
N TYR A 298 -11.07 -11.20 8.55
CA TYR A 298 -12.39 -10.86 8.01
C TYR A 298 -13.22 -10.11 9.03
N ASP A 299 -13.78 -8.97 8.66
CA ASP A 299 -14.71 -8.26 9.53
C ASP A 299 -16.13 -8.81 9.34
N THR A 300 -16.72 -9.35 10.41
CA THR A 300 -18.08 -9.91 10.40
C THR A 300 -19.18 -8.90 10.10
N ALA A 301 -18.88 -7.59 10.16
CA ALA A 301 -19.77 -6.52 9.72
C ALA A 301 -19.94 -6.47 8.20
N ILE A 302 -18.94 -6.96 7.44
CA ILE A 302 -18.95 -6.97 5.98
C ILE A 302 -19.59 -8.29 5.54
N SER A 303 -20.38 -8.29 4.46
CA SER A 303 -20.91 -9.54 3.92
C SER A 303 -19.81 -10.44 3.36
N THR A 304 -20.00 -11.76 3.44
CA THR A 304 -19.04 -12.76 2.92
C THR A 304 -18.78 -12.52 1.43
N GLN A 305 -19.83 -12.14 0.69
CA GLN A 305 -19.75 -11.81 -0.72
C GLN A 305 -18.89 -10.55 -0.98
N ASN A 306 -19.09 -9.48 -0.22
CA ASN A 306 -18.32 -8.25 -0.38
C ASN A 306 -16.84 -8.48 -0.05
N PHE A 307 -16.56 -9.19 1.02
CA PHE A 307 -15.20 -9.55 1.40
C PHE A 307 -14.51 -10.38 0.32
N LEU A 308 -15.13 -11.46 -0.16
CA LEU A 308 -14.57 -12.29 -1.23
C LEU A 308 -14.34 -11.50 -2.53
N MET A 309 -15.30 -10.67 -2.93
CA MET A 309 -15.18 -9.82 -4.12
C MET A 309 -14.02 -8.84 -3.98
N GLN A 310 -13.83 -8.26 -2.78
CA GLN A 310 -12.70 -7.38 -2.48
C GLN A 310 -11.37 -8.11 -2.59
N GLN A 311 -11.22 -9.31 -2.01
CA GLN A 311 -9.98 -10.10 -2.10
C GLN A 311 -9.66 -10.53 -3.53
N ILE A 312 -10.67 -10.97 -4.30
CA ILE A 312 -10.51 -11.33 -5.71
C ILE A 312 -10.12 -10.10 -6.54
N LEU A 313 -10.76 -8.95 -6.31
CA LEU A 313 -10.45 -7.70 -7.01
C LEU A 313 -9.02 -7.24 -6.74
N TYR A 314 -8.58 -7.23 -5.48
CA TYR A 314 -7.19 -6.91 -5.14
C TYR A 314 -6.20 -7.87 -5.81
N SER A 315 -6.49 -9.17 -5.78
CA SER A 315 -5.65 -10.19 -6.42
C SER A 315 -5.57 -10.00 -7.94
N LEU A 316 -6.69 -9.67 -8.59
CA LEU A 316 -6.75 -9.41 -10.03
C LEU A 316 -5.96 -8.15 -10.42
N ILE A 317 -6.11 -7.05 -9.68
CA ILE A 317 -5.37 -5.81 -9.92
C ILE A 317 -3.87 -6.06 -9.77
N ASN A 318 -3.46 -6.73 -8.68
CA ASN A 318 -2.05 -7.10 -8.47
C ASN A 318 -1.52 -8.01 -9.57
N GLY A 319 -2.31 -9.01 -10.01
CA GLY A 319 -1.95 -9.89 -11.12
C GLY A 319 -1.78 -9.17 -12.46
N ILE A 320 -2.58 -8.13 -12.74
CA ILE A 320 -2.42 -7.29 -13.95
C ILE A 320 -1.15 -6.44 -13.86
N VAL A 321 -0.89 -5.82 -12.70
CA VAL A 321 0.33 -5.03 -12.47
C VAL A 321 1.58 -5.91 -12.62
N ASP A 322 1.57 -7.09 -11.99
CA ASP A 322 2.63 -8.08 -12.07
C ASP A 322 2.85 -8.57 -13.51
N PHE A 323 1.77 -8.89 -14.25
CA PHE A 323 1.84 -9.24 -15.67
C PHE A 323 2.55 -8.17 -16.50
N ILE A 324 2.20 -6.89 -16.32
CA ILE A 324 2.82 -5.78 -17.06
C ILE A 324 4.31 -5.67 -16.71
N LEU A 325 4.66 -5.74 -15.43
CA LEU A 325 6.03 -5.65 -14.94
C LEU A 325 6.91 -6.78 -15.50
N ILE A 326 6.44 -8.03 -15.39
CA ILE A 326 7.16 -9.20 -15.89
C ILE A 326 7.27 -9.16 -17.41
N LEU A 327 6.19 -8.84 -18.12
CA LEU A 327 6.19 -8.74 -19.58
C LEU A 327 7.26 -7.77 -20.08
N LEU A 328 7.28 -6.56 -19.53
CA LEU A 328 8.25 -5.54 -19.93
C LEU A 328 9.69 -5.96 -19.58
N SER A 329 9.88 -6.59 -18.42
CA SER A 329 11.17 -7.14 -17.99
C SER A 329 11.67 -8.22 -18.93
N PHE A 330 10.81 -9.17 -19.32
CA PHE A 330 11.16 -10.27 -20.22
C PHE A 330 11.48 -9.81 -21.63
N VAL A 331 10.68 -8.90 -22.18
CA VAL A 331 10.95 -8.34 -23.53
C VAL A 331 12.28 -7.59 -23.53
N ALA A 332 12.56 -6.80 -22.48
CA ALA A 332 13.81 -6.05 -22.35
C ALA A 332 15.01 -6.99 -22.16
N ALA A 333 14.93 -7.88 -21.17
CA ALA A 333 15.99 -8.85 -20.85
C ALA A 333 16.39 -9.65 -22.09
N GLU A 334 15.43 -10.27 -22.77
CA GLU A 334 15.74 -11.16 -23.88
C GLU A 334 16.22 -10.39 -25.13
N SER A 335 15.59 -9.25 -25.46
CA SER A 335 16.00 -8.44 -26.62
C SER A 335 17.38 -7.79 -26.44
N LEU A 336 17.68 -7.29 -25.23
CA LEU A 336 19.00 -6.76 -24.88
C LEU A 336 20.05 -7.86 -24.91
N SER A 337 19.78 -9.00 -24.26
CA SER A 337 20.71 -10.14 -24.20
C SER A 337 21.04 -10.67 -25.58
N ARG A 338 20.03 -10.84 -26.45
CA ARG A 338 20.23 -11.33 -27.82
C ARG A 338 21.19 -10.45 -28.59
N LYS A 339 21.00 -9.13 -28.48
CA LYS A 339 21.83 -8.17 -29.18
C LYS A 339 23.23 -8.05 -28.56
N ALA A 340 23.35 -8.19 -27.24
CA ALA A 340 24.61 -8.07 -26.52
C ALA A 340 25.48 -9.32 -26.67
N PHE A 341 24.93 -10.52 -26.69
CA PHE A 341 25.71 -11.75 -26.58
C PHE A 341 25.47 -12.69 -27.78
N PRO A 342 26.18 -12.50 -28.91
CA PRO A 342 25.96 -13.26 -30.15
C PRO A 342 26.22 -14.77 -30.01
N GLU A 343 27.09 -15.17 -29.08
CA GLU A 343 27.46 -16.57 -28.82
C GLU A 343 26.57 -17.25 -27.78
N HIS A 344 25.55 -16.56 -27.24
CA HIS A 344 24.53 -17.23 -26.43
C HIS A 344 23.48 -17.88 -27.36
N VAL A 345 22.90 -18.98 -26.89
CA VAL A 345 21.76 -19.61 -27.55
C VAL A 345 20.54 -18.69 -27.43
N GLN A 346 19.72 -18.61 -28.48
CA GLN A 346 18.46 -17.87 -28.44
C GLN A 346 17.60 -18.38 -27.29
N PHE A 347 17.29 -17.52 -26.33
CA PHE A 347 16.69 -17.90 -25.04
C PHE A 347 15.38 -18.69 -25.23
N TRP A 348 14.49 -18.19 -26.10
CA TRP A 348 13.22 -18.84 -26.39
C TRP A 348 13.34 -20.16 -27.20
N ARG A 349 14.53 -20.51 -27.69
CA ARG A 349 14.82 -21.77 -28.42
C ARG A 349 15.58 -22.81 -27.59
N LEU A 350 15.95 -22.50 -26.34
CA LEU A 350 16.67 -23.44 -25.47
C LEU A 350 15.92 -24.77 -25.32
N TRP A 351 14.61 -24.71 -25.07
CA TRP A 351 13.77 -25.89 -24.83
C TRP A 351 12.95 -26.35 -26.06
N SER A 352 13.30 -25.94 -27.28
CA SER A 352 12.58 -26.33 -28.49
C SER A 352 13.11 -27.64 -29.11
N GLY A 353 12.25 -28.65 -29.22
CA GLY A 353 12.53 -29.88 -29.98
C GLY A 353 13.82 -30.58 -29.57
N ARG A 354 14.78 -30.67 -30.51
CA ARG A 354 16.08 -31.32 -30.30
C ARG A 354 17.07 -30.48 -29.48
N ASN A 355 16.90 -29.15 -29.42
CA ASN A 355 17.84 -28.23 -28.77
C ASN A 355 17.98 -28.53 -27.27
N ALA A 356 16.89 -28.96 -26.62
CA ALA A 356 16.85 -29.29 -25.20
C ALA A 356 17.80 -30.45 -24.82
N TYR A 357 18.15 -31.34 -25.75
CA TYR A 357 19.11 -32.43 -25.54
C TYR A 357 20.40 -32.22 -26.33
N THR A 358 20.95 -31.01 -26.24
CA THR A 358 22.30 -30.67 -26.71
C THR A 358 23.27 -30.53 -25.55
N SER A 359 24.58 -30.67 -25.82
CA SER A 359 25.60 -30.59 -24.76
C SER A 359 25.58 -29.25 -24.02
N GLU A 360 25.23 -28.17 -24.73
CA GLU A 360 25.12 -26.82 -24.23
C GLU A 360 23.89 -26.64 -23.32
N VAL A 361 22.69 -27.02 -23.77
CA VAL A 361 21.44 -26.81 -23.00
C VAL A 361 21.30 -27.78 -21.84
N ALA A 362 21.60 -29.07 -22.06
CA ALA A 362 21.60 -30.05 -20.98
C ALA A 362 22.65 -29.68 -19.92
N GLY A 363 23.79 -29.15 -20.37
CA GLY A 363 24.85 -28.65 -19.50
C GLY A 363 24.43 -27.46 -18.65
N GLN A 364 23.76 -26.47 -19.24
CA GLN A 364 23.18 -25.35 -18.51
C GLN A 364 22.10 -25.81 -17.51
N THR A 365 21.25 -26.76 -17.90
CA THR A 365 20.17 -27.27 -17.06
C THR A 365 20.69 -27.98 -15.82
N ILE A 366 21.58 -28.97 -16.00
CA ILE A 366 22.17 -29.72 -14.89
C ILE A 366 23.09 -28.83 -14.06
N GLY A 367 23.87 -27.96 -14.73
CA GLY A 367 24.75 -27.01 -14.06
C GLY A 367 24.03 -26.09 -13.09
N GLY A 368 22.83 -25.60 -13.44
CA GLY A 368 21.99 -24.81 -12.53
C GLY A 368 21.65 -25.53 -11.22
N TYR A 369 21.23 -26.79 -11.28
CA TYR A 369 20.94 -27.56 -10.05
C TYR A 369 22.18 -27.84 -9.19
N LEU A 370 23.33 -28.07 -9.83
CA LEU A 370 24.57 -28.36 -9.10
C LEU A 370 25.09 -27.13 -8.32
N LEU A 371 24.62 -25.92 -8.63
CA LEU A 371 24.99 -24.71 -7.91
C LEU A 371 24.21 -24.52 -6.59
N ILE A 372 23.01 -25.11 -6.47
CA ILE A 372 22.15 -24.96 -5.28
C ILE A 372 22.89 -25.34 -4.00
N GLY A 373 23.65 -26.44 -4.01
CA GLY A 373 24.42 -26.86 -2.84
C GLY A 373 25.50 -25.86 -2.41
N VAL A 374 26.09 -25.14 -3.38
CA VAL A 374 27.08 -24.08 -3.12
C VAL A 374 26.40 -22.88 -2.47
N ASP A 375 25.25 -22.46 -3.00
CA ASP A 375 24.48 -21.33 -2.46
C ASP A 375 24.00 -21.62 -1.02
N LEU A 376 23.48 -22.83 -0.77
CA LEU A 376 23.05 -23.27 0.57
C LEU A 376 24.22 -23.34 1.57
N LEU A 377 25.38 -23.84 1.16
CA LEU A 377 26.57 -23.85 2.02
C LEU A 377 27.02 -22.42 2.33
N PHE A 378 27.01 -21.53 1.33
CA PHE A 378 27.39 -20.13 1.52
C PHE A 378 26.50 -19.47 2.57
N VAL A 379 25.18 -19.51 2.41
CA VAL A 379 24.25 -18.83 3.34
C VAL A 379 24.33 -19.42 4.75
N THR A 380 24.41 -20.76 4.87
CA THR A 380 24.53 -21.42 6.18
C THR A 380 25.84 -21.04 6.88
N SER A 381 26.95 -21.04 6.14
CA SER A 381 28.26 -20.66 6.67
C SER A 381 28.33 -19.17 7.02
N PHE A 382 27.72 -18.32 6.19
CA PHE A 382 27.65 -16.88 6.40
C PHE A 382 26.92 -16.55 7.71
N TYR A 383 25.73 -17.12 7.92
CA TYR A 383 24.97 -16.90 9.16
C TYR A 383 25.69 -17.45 10.39
N MET A 384 26.27 -18.65 10.29
CA MET A 384 27.05 -19.22 11.38
C MET A 384 28.27 -18.34 11.73
N ILE A 385 28.99 -17.82 10.74
CA ILE A 385 30.17 -16.98 10.97
C ILE A 385 29.75 -15.61 11.54
N THR A 386 28.74 -14.97 10.95
CA THR A 386 28.32 -13.62 11.33
C THR A 386 27.67 -13.59 12.71
N ALA A 387 26.86 -14.59 13.07
CA ALA A 387 26.32 -14.73 14.41
C ALA A 387 27.40 -15.00 15.46
N ASN A 388 28.35 -15.92 15.20
CA ASN A 388 29.32 -16.35 16.21
C ASN A 388 30.51 -15.40 16.38
N TYR A 389 30.96 -14.70 15.32
CA TYR A 389 32.18 -13.89 15.35
C TYR A 389 31.93 -12.39 15.25
N PHE A 390 30.80 -11.97 14.69
CA PHE A 390 30.51 -10.54 14.45
C PHE A 390 29.31 -10.02 15.25
N GLY A 391 28.61 -10.88 15.99
CA GLY A 391 27.43 -10.50 16.76
C GLY A 391 26.26 -10.03 15.89
N TRP A 392 26.21 -10.46 14.63
CA TRP A 392 25.10 -10.13 13.74
C TRP A 392 23.86 -10.92 14.13
N TRP A 393 22.70 -10.30 13.96
CA TRP A 393 21.42 -10.88 14.31
C TRP A 393 20.48 -10.90 13.11
N VAL A 394 19.79 -12.01 12.94
CA VAL A 394 18.64 -12.18 12.05
C VAL A 394 17.61 -13.00 12.83
N PRO A 395 16.32 -12.62 12.83
CA PRO A 395 15.36 -13.33 13.65
C PRO A 395 15.24 -14.78 13.23
N THR A 396 15.18 -15.67 14.21
CA THR A 396 15.15 -17.12 13.96
C THR A 396 13.92 -17.56 13.15
N SER A 397 12.84 -16.76 13.13
CA SER A 397 11.60 -17.04 12.38
C SER A 397 11.56 -16.50 10.94
N THR A 398 12.49 -15.63 10.54
CA THR A 398 12.38 -14.91 9.25
C THR A 398 12.70 -15.72 8.00
N LEU A 399 13.11 -16.99 8.14
CA LEU A 399 13.63 -17.77 7.02
C LEU A 399 12.57 -18.60 6.29
N PHE A 400 11.39 -18.79 6.88
CA PHE A 400 10.25 -19.43 6.23
C PHE A 400 8.93 -18.98 6.88
N GLN A 401 7.83 -19.05 6.13
CA GLN A 401 6.50 -18.69 6.62
C GLN A 401 5.76 -19.96 7.10
N PRO A 402 5.57 -20.17 8.43
CA PRO A 402 4.94 -21.40 8.94
C PRO A 402 3.53 -21.62 8.41
N ASP A 403 2.76 -20.53 8.22
CA ASP A 403 1.39 -20.54 7.71
C ASP A 403 1.23 -21.12 6.30
N MET A 404 2.32 -21.34 5.55
CA MET A 404 2.20 -21.98 4.24
C MET A 404 1.56 -23.38 4.34
N ILE A 405 1.78 -24.10 5.44
CA ILE A 405 1.13 -25.42 5.68
C ILE A 405 -0.37 -25.30 5.97
N ALA A 406 -0.86 -24.10 6.30
CA ALA A 406 -2.27 -23.84 6.53
C ALA A 406 -3.05 -23.46 5.24
N THR A 407 -2.36 -23.38 4.09
CA THR A 407 -2.97 -23.16 2.78
C THR A 407 -3.54 -24.45 2.17
N PRO A 408 -4.50 -24.38 1.22
CA PRO A 408 -5.07 -25.58 0.58
C PRO A 408 -4.08 -26.37 -0.27
N PHE A 409 -3.16 -25.70 -0.95
CA PHE A 409 -2.14 -26.34 -1.80
C PHE A 409 -0.73 -25.85 -1.45
N PRO A 410 -0.12 -26.25 -0.32
CA PRO A 410 1.21 -25.77 0.09
C PRO A 410 2.28 -25.90 -1.00
N TRP A 411 2.30 -26.99 -1.76
CA TRP A 411 3.24 -27.18 -2.88
C TRP A 411 3.16 -26.08 -3.95
N LEU A 412 1.95 -25.54 -4.19
CA LEU A 412 1.71 -24.54 -5.24
C LEU A 412 2.36 -23.22 -4.86
N SER A 413 2.18 -22.77 -3.62
CA SER A 413 2.78 -21.54 -3.12
C SER A 413 4.31 -21.64 -3.11
N ALA A 414 4.87 -22.76 -2.64
CA ALA A 414 6.31 -22.97 -2.61
C ALA A 414 6.92 -22.91 -4.03
N VAL A 415 6.37 -23.66 -4.99
CA VAL A 415 6.92 -23.72 -6.35
C VAL A 415 6.59 -22.46 -7.15
N GLY A 416 5.37 -21.93 -7.03
CA GLY A 416 4.89 -20.79 -7.80
C GLY A 416 5.65 -19.51 -7.49
N MET A 417 5.82 -19.19 -6.20
CA MET A 417 6.59 -18.01 -5.78
C MET A 417 8.07 -18.14 -6.14
N SER A 418 8.66 -19.32 -5.96
CA SER A 418 10.05 -19.58 -6.36
C SER A 418 10.26 -19.41 -7.86
N LEU A 419 9.29 -19.85 -8.69
CA LEU A 419 9.39 -19.70 -10.14
C LEU A 419 9.28 -18.24 -10.56
N HIS A 420 8.37 -17.50 -9.92
CA HIS A 420 8.24 -16.06 -10.15
C HIS A 420 9.55 -15.33 -9.83
N ALA A 421 10.07 -15.49 -8.61
CA ALA A 421 11.32 -14.86 -8.15
C ALA A 421 12.51 -15.26 -9.05
N GLY A 422 12.79 -16.56 -9.15
CA GLY A 422 13.96 -17.05 -9.89
C GLY A 422 13.96 -16.70 -11.39
N PHE A 423 12.80 -16.54 -12.03
CA PHE A 423 12.73 -16.13 -13.43
C PHE A 423 12.75 -14.61 -13.59
N TRP A 424 11.86 -13.90 -12.89
CA TRP A 424 11.71 -12.45 -13.05
C TRP A 424 12.93 -11.69 -12.56
N GLU A 425 13.46 -12.04 -11.39
CA GLU A 425 14.61 -11.33 -10.82
C GLU A 425 15.86 -11.51 -11.68
N GLU A 426 16.13 -12.69 -12.20
CA GLU A 426 17.31 -12.90 -13.04
C GLU A 426 17.20 -12.18 -14.39
N CYS A 427 15.99 -12.05 -14.95
CA CYS A 427 15.74 -11.19 -16.11
C CYS A 427 16.02 -9.72 -15.79
N LEU A 428 15.50 -9.22 -14.66
CA LEU A 428 15.57 -7.81 -14.31
C LEU A 428 16.94 -7.37 -13.79
N PHE A 429 17.54 -8.14 -12.88
CA PHE A 429 18.77 -7.77 -12.19
C PHE A 429 20.05 -8.24 -12.90
N ARG A 430 20.00 -9.27 -13.75
CA ARG A 430 21.20 -9.69 -14.52
C ARG A 430 21.10 -9.25 -15.96
N ALA A 431 20.10 -9.74 -16.68
CA ALA A 431 20.07 -9.57 -18.12
C ALA A 431 19.97 -8.11 -18.53
N VAL A 432 19.01 -7.36 -17.98
CA VAL A 432 18.80 -5.94 -18.33
C VAL A 432 20.06 -5.08 -18.10
N PRO A 433 20.64 -4.99 -16.89
CA PRO A 433 21.78 -4.10 -16.65
C PRO A 433 23.06 -4.57 -17.36
N LEU A 434 23.38 -5.86 -17.35
CA LEU A 434 24.64 -6.36 -17.91
C LEU A 434 24.64 -6.35 -19.45
N ALA A 435 23.52 -6.73 -20.09
CA ALA A 435 23.40 -6.62 -21.55
C ALA A 435 23.35 -5.16 -21.99
N GLY A 436 22.62 -4.30 -21.26
CA GLY A 436 22.60 -2.86 -21.50
C GLY A 436 24.00 -2.25 -21.44
N ALA A 437 24.77 -2.56 -20.39
CA ALA A 437 26.13 -2.09 -20.23
C ALA A 437 27.07 -2.55 -21.34
N ALA A 438 26.98 -3.82 -21.77
CA ALA A 438 27.75 -4.33 -22.90
C ALA A 438 27.46 -3.55 -24.19
N LEU A 439 26.19 -3.28 -24.50
CA LEU A 439 25.78 -2.52 -25.68
C LEU A 439 26.22 -1.05 -25.62
N ILE A 440 26.11 -0.42 -24.44
CA ILE A 440 26.58 0.95 -24.22
C ILE A 440 28.10 1.02 -24.42
N GLY A 441 28.85 0.10 -23.81
CA GLY A 441 30.31 0.05 -23.94
C GLY A 441 30.81 -0.27 -25.34
N ARG A 442 30.08 -1.04 -26.15
CA ARG A 442 30.39 -1.20 -27.57
C ARG A 442 30.20 0.08 -28.38
N ARG A 443 29.22 0.90 -27.99
CA ARG A 443 28.93 2.16 -28.68
C ARG A 443 29.89 3.29 -28.32
N TYR A 444 30.25 3.41 -27.04
CA TYR A 444 31.04 4.52 -26.51
C TYR A 444 32.48 4.15 -26.15
N GLY A 445 32.87 2.87 -26.29
CA GLY A 445 34.21 2.36 -25.98
C GLY A 445 34.30 1.69 -24.60
N ASN A 446 35.34 0.86 -24.43
CA ASN A 446 35.68 0.16 -23.19
C ASN A 446 34.58 -0.74 -22.60
N GLU A 447 34.01 -1.65 -23.41
CA GLU A 447 32.98 -2.64 -23.01
C GLU A 447 33.27 -3.31 -21.66
N LYS A 448 34.53 -3.70 -21.41
CA LYS A 448 34.94 -4.33 -20.14
C LYS A 448 34.64 -3.46 -18.92
N ILE A 449 34.93 -2.16 -18.97
CA ILE A 449 34.73 -1.25 -17.82
C ILE A 449 33.24 -1.07 -17.55
N TRP A 450 32.43 -0.92 -18.59
CA TRP A 450 30.98 -0.82 -18.46
C TRP A 450 30.36 -2.08 -17.85
N VAL A 451 30.76 -3.26 -18.32
CA VAL A 451 30.27 -4.54 -17.79
C VAL A 451 30.72 -4.75 -16.34
N ILE A 452 31.97 -4.42 -15.98
CA ILE A 452 32.44 -4.51 -14.59
C ILE A 452 31.67 -3.54 -13.68
N SER A 453 31.45 -2.30 -14.13
CA SER A 453 30.70 -1.31 -13.36
C SER A 453 29.26 -1.75 -13.14
N ALA A 454 28.61 -2.27 -14.19
CA ALA A 454 27.25 -2.81 -14.10
C ALA A 454 27.18 -4.08 -13.24
N MET A 455 28.23 -4.92 -13.23
CA MET A 455 28.33 -6.09 -12.35
C MET A 455 28.33 -5.71 -10.88
N LEU A 456 29.08 -4.66 -10.51
CA LEU A 456 29.10 -4.14 -9.14
C LEU A 456 27.79 -3.45 -8.78
N LEU A 457 27.30 -2.57 -9.67
CA LEU A 457 26.05 -1.85 -9.45
C LEU A 457 24.86 -2.81 -9.27
N GLN A 458 24.79 -3.86 -10.08
CA GLN A 458 23.69 -4.81 -9.98
C GLN A 458 23.71 -5.65 -8.72
N ALA A 459 24.90 -6.00 -8.23
CA ALA A 459 25.04 -6.70 -6.96
C ALA A 459 24.58 -5.83 -5.79
N ILE A 460 24.97 -4.55 -5.78
CA ILE A 460 24.57 -3.59 -4.74
C ILE A 460 23.06 -3.34 -4.78
N ILE A 461 22.47 -3.13 -5.97
CA ILE A 461 21.03 -2.88 -6.10
C ILE A 461 20.22 -4.12 -5.71
N PHE A 462 20.62 -5.31 -6.17
CA PHE A 462 19.94 -6.56 -5.82
C PHE A 462 19.98 -6.81 -4.31
N ALA A 463 21.18 -6.77 -3.73
CA ALA A 463 21.37 -7.02 -2.31
C ALA A 463 20.73 -5.93 -1.44
N GLY A 464 20.78 -4.67 -1.88
CA GLY A 464 20.18 -3.54 -1.20
C GLY A 464 18.66 -3.60 -1.20
N ALA A 465 18.02 -4.02 -2.29
CA ALA A 465 16.56 -4.15 -2.38
C ALA A 465 15.97 -5.13 -1.34
N HIS A 466 16.79 -6.05 -0.83
CA HIS A 466 16.45 -7.02 0.22
C HIS A 466 16.92 -6.59 1.62
N ALA A 467 17.51 -5.41 1.77
CA ALA A 467 17.98 -4.93 3.07
C ALA A 467 16.83 -4.62 4.04
N ASN A 468 15.57 -4.61 3.56
CA ASN A 468 14.38 -4.40 4.38
C ASN A 468 14.01 -5.61 5.25
N TYR A 469 14.62 -6.79 5.10
CA TYR A 469 14.40 -7.86 6.08
C TYR A 469 14.97 -7.48 7.47
N PRO A 470 14.27 -7.80 8.58
CA PRO A 470 14.79 -7.55 9.93
C PRO A 470 16.16 -8.21 10.12
N SER A 471 17.16 -7.40 10.45
CA SER A 471 18.53 -7.85 10.64
C SER A 471 19.40 -6.76 11.27
N TYR A 472 20.43 -7.16 12.00
CA TYR A 472 21.45 -6.29 12.57
C TYR A 472 22.85 -6.82 12.22
N PRO A 473 23.81 -5.98 11.79
CA PRO A 473 23.63 -4.58 11.44
C PRO A 473 22.72 -4.42 10.22
N ALA A 474 22.23 -3.20 9.99
CA ALA A 474 21.21 -2.92 8.97
C ALA A 474 21.62 -3.30 7.53
N TYR A 475 22.92 -3.39 7.26
CA TYR A 475 23.50 -3.76 5.97
C TYR A 475 23.85 -5.25 5.84
N SER A 476 23.50 -6.10 6.80
CA SER A 476 23.89 -7.51 6.81
C SER A 476 23.42 -8.26 5.54
N ARG A 477 22.14 -8.10 5.16
CA ARG A 477 21.59 -8.64 3.90
C ARG A 477 22.27 -8.09 2.65
N LEU A 478 22.69 -6.82 2.69
CA LEU A 478 23.46 -6.21 1.59
C LEU A 478 24.80 -6.95 1.40
N VAL A 479 25.52 -7.23 2.49
CA VAL A 479 26.81 -7.95 2.43
C VAL A 479 26.62 -9.40 2.00
N GLU A 480 25.61 -10.07 2.53
CA GLU A 480 25.28 -11.46 2.20
C GLU A 480 25.05 -11.64 0.70
N LEU A 481 24.17 -10.84 0.11
CA LEU A 481 23.67 -11.07 -1.25
C LEU A 481 24.58 -10.53 -2.36
N ILE A 482 25.60 -9.72 -2.04
CA ILE A 482 26.59 -9.26 -3.03
C ILE A 482 27.33 -10.45 -3.65
N ILE A 483 27.76 -11.42 -2.84
CA ILE A 483 28.58 -12.54 -3.34
C ILE A 483 27.79 -13.45 -4.29
N PRO A 484 26.59 -13.98 -3.92
CA PRO A 484 25.75 -14.73 -4.85
C PRO A 484 25.38 -13.93 -6.09
N SER A 485 25.08 -12.63 -5.95
CA SER A 485 24.73 -11.80 -7.10
C SER A 485 25.88 -11.63 -8.10
N LEU A 486 27.13 -11.48 -7.63
CA LEU A 486 28.31 -11.46 -8.50
C LEU A 486 28.51 -12.81 -9.19
N LEU A 487 28.30 -13.91 -8.47
CA LEU A 487 28.39 -15.27 -9.02
C LEU A 487 27.36 -15.48 -10.14
N PHE A 488 26.09 -15.14 -9.88
CA PHE A 488 24.99 -15.24 -10.84
C PHE A 488 25.21 -14.33 -12.06
N GLY A 489 25.68 -13.09 -11.85
CA GLY A 489 26.06 -12.21 -12.94
C GLY A 489 27.18 -12.79 -13.83
N PHE A 490 28.21 -13.40 -13.23
CA PHE A 490 29.29 -14.06 -13.97
C PHE A 490 28.78 -15.26 -14.78
N ILE A 491 27.94 -16.11 -14.18
CA ILE A 491 27.33 -17.26 -14.85
C ILE A 491 26.47 -16.79 -16.04
N TYR A 492 25.66 -15.75 -15.86
CA TYR A 492 24.87 -15.16 -16.93
C TYR A 492 25.74 -14.69 -18.11
N LEU A 493 26.80 -13.91 -17.85
CA LEU A 493 27.70 -13.45 -18.92
C LEU A 493 28.33 -14.62 -19.69
N LYS A 494 28.60 -15.74 -19.00
CA LYS A 494 29.29 -16.89 -19.59
C LYS A 494 28.35 -17.86 -20.32
N PHE A 495 27.17 -18.11 -19.77
CA PHE A 495 26.30 -19.22 -20.19
C PHE A 495 24.87 -18.81 -20.56
N GLY A 496 24.46 -17.57 -20.25
CA GLY A 496 23.09 -17.09 -20.44
C GLY A 496 22.21 -17.29 -19.19
N LEU A 497 20.92 -16.98 -19.33
CA LEU A 497 19.96 -16.90 -18.21
C LEU A 497 19.58 -18.25 -17.58
N LEU A 498 19.45 -19.31 -18.39
CA LEU A 498 18.90 -20.60 -17.94
C LEU A 498 19.54 -21.20 -16.68
N PRO A 499 20.88 -21.34 -16.57
CA PRO A 499 21.48 -21.94 -15.38
C PRO A 499 21.25 -21.10 -14.11
N VAL A 500 21.17 -19.77 -14.26
CA VAL A 500 20.96 -18.86 -13.12
C VAL A 500 19.51 -18.91 -12.65
N ILE A 501 18.55 -18.91 -13.59
CA ILE A 501 17.12 -19.08 -13.28
C ILE A 501 16.88 -20.40 -12.52
N ILE A 502 17.50 -21.50 -12.97
CA ILE A 502 17.35 -22.81 -12.32
C ILE A 502 17.98 -22.82 -10.92
N SER A 503 19.17 -22.23 -10.74
CA SER A 503 19.83 -22.16 -9.43
C SER A 503 18.99 -21.35 -8.43
N HIS A 504 18.55 -20.16 -8.84
CA HIS A 504 17.74 -19.28 -7.99
C HIS A 504 16.38 -19.92 -7.66
N PHE A 505 15.65 -20.42 -8.66
CA PHE A 505 14.41 -21.17 -8.45
C PHE A 505 14.59 -22.35 -7.47
N GLY A 506 15.66 -23.14 -7.65
CA GLY A 506 15.93 -24.30 -6.80
C GLY A 506 16.32 -23.91 -5.38
N TYR A 507 17.07 -22.83 -5.20
CA TYR A 507 17.40 -22.25 -3.90
C TYR A 507 16.13 -21.81 -3.15
N ASP A 508 15.25 -21.06 -3.81
CA ASP A 508 14.00 -20.58 -3.20
C ASP A 508 13.05 -21.73 -2.86
N VAL A 509 12.96 -22.76 -3.71
CA VAL A 509 12.15 -23.94 -3.41
C VAL A 509 12.58 -24.57 -2.08
N VAL A 510 13.89 -24.68 -1.81
CA VAL A 510 14.37 -25.28 -0.55
C VAL A 510 13.88 -24.48 0.66
N TRP A 511 13.96 -23.14 0.60
CA TRP A 511 13.51 -22.27 1.69
C TRP A 511 12.00 -22.23 1.83
N PHE A 512 11.27 -21.99 0.74
CA PHE A 512 9.82 -21.87 0.78
C PHE A 512 9.16 -23.20 1.12
N SER A 513 9.69 -24.35 0.69
CA SER A 513 9.11 -25.65 1.02
C SER A 513 9.51 -26.18 2.41
N MET A 514 10.38 -25.49 3.15
CA MET A 514 10.89 -25.97 4.45
C MET A 514 9.79 -26.40 5.42
N PRO A 515 8.71 -25.62 5.65
CA PRO A 515 7.60 -26.03 6.52
C PRO A 515 6.93 -27.35 6.12
N ILE A 516 6.86 -27.64 4.82
CA ILE A 516 6.27 -28.86 4.28
C ILE A 516 7.15 -30.06 4.65
N PHE A 517 8.47 -29.91 4.53
CA PHE A 517 9.43 -31.00 4.77
C PHE A 517 9.78 -31.20 6.24
N THR A 518 9.65 -30.17 7.09
CA THR A 518 9.87 -30.28 8.55
C THR A 518 8.68 -30.86 9.29
N SER A 519 7.47 -30.75 8.73
CA SER A 519 6.28 -31.35 9.32
C SER A 519 6.29 -32.88 9.21
N VAL A 520 6.00 -33.54 10.34
CA VAL A 520 5.85 -35.00 10.45
C VAL A 520 4.45 -35.50 10.10
N SER A 521 3.50 -34.59 9.83
CA SER A 521 2.13 -34.97 9.44
C SER A 521 2.12 -35.76 8.12
N SER A 522 1.32 -36.83 8.09
CA SER A 522 1.11 -37.67 6.91
C SER A 522 0.34 -36.95 5.79
N ASP A 523 -0.42 -35.91 6.13
CA ASP A 523 -1.32 -35.23 5.18
C ASP A 523 -0.54 -34.47 4.09
N LEU A 524 0.72 -34.15 4.34
CA LEU A 524 1.58 -33.37 3.45
C LEU A 524 2.41 -34.24 2.48
N MET A 525 2.20 -35.55 2.43
CA MET A 525 3.01 -36.43 1.57
C MET A 525 2.83 -36.12 0.07
N PHE A 526 1.61 -35.78 -0.35
CA PHE A 526 1.34 -35.35 -1.72
C PHE A 526 2.10 -34.05 -2.05
N ASP A 527 2.07 -33.07 -1.14
CA ASP A 527 2.81 -31.81 -1.30
C ASP A 527 4.31 -32.04 -1.44
N LYS A 528 4.90 -32.89 -0.59
CA LYS A 528 6.32 -33.27 -0.65
C LYS A 528 6.69 -33.83 -2.03
N ILE A 529 5.87 -34.74 -2.57
CA ILE A 529 6.07 -35.33 -3.89
C ILE A 529 5.93 -34.27 -4.99
N MET A 530 4.89 -33.43 -4.91
CA MET A 530 4.62 -32.40 -5.92
C MET A 530 5.74 -31.36 -6.00
N VAL A 531 6.24 -30.88 -4.85
CA VAL A 531 7.41 -29.99 -4.81
C VAL A 531 8.58 -30.65 -5.55
N PHE A 532 8.93 -31.89 -5.21
CA PHE A 532 10.04 -32.60 -5.86
C PHE A 532 9.85 -32.76 -7.37
N VAL A 533 8.67 -33.20 -7.81
CA VAL A 533 8.37 -33.45 -9.23
C VAL A 533 8.42 -32.16 -10.05
N LEU A 534 7.84 -31.07 -9.53
CA LEU A 534 7.78 -29.79 -10.23
C LEU A 534 9.14 -29.09 -10.26
N THR A 535 9.92 -29.18 -9.18
CA THR A 535 11.29 -28.65 -9.15
C THR A 535 12.16 -29.29 -10.21
N LEU A 536 11.89 -30.53 -10.63
CA LEU A 536 12.62 -31.25 -11.66
C LEU A 536 12.09 -31.05 -13.10
N ILE A 537 11.12 -30.16 -13.34
CA ILE A 537 10.60 -29.86 -14.70
C ILE A 537 11.70 -29.59 -15.74
N PRO A 538 12.69 -28.73 -15.50
CA PRO A 538 13.82 -28.54 -16.42
C PRO A 538 14.51 -29.86 -16.81
N VAL A 539 14.70 -30.78 -15.85
CA VAL A 539 15.28 -32.11 -16.12
C VAL A 539 14.33 -32.96 -16.97
N TRP A 540 13.03 -32.95 -16.67
CA TRP A 540 12.02 -33.67 -17.46
C TRP A 540 11.99 -33.21 -18.92
N VAL A 541 12.19 -31.91 -19.19
CA VAL A 541 12.29 -31.37 -20.55
C VAL A 541 13.49 -31.97 -21.29
N VAL A 542 14.67 -32.01 -20.67
CA VAL A 542 15.89 -32.60 -21.24
C VAL A 542 15.72 -34.10 -21.47
N LEU A 543 15.12 -34.83 -20.52
CA LEU A 543 14.86 -36.27 -20.64
C LEU A 543 13.85 -36.59 -21.75
N ARG A 544 12.78 -35.81 -21.88
CA ARG A 544 11.82 -35.95 -22.98
C ARG A 544 12.49 -35.74 -24.34
N ALA A 545 13.38 -34.76 -24.44
CA ALA A 545 14.15 -34.52 -25.67
C ALA A 545 15.15 -35.65 -25.94
N LYS A 546 15.80 -36.21 -24.91
CA LYS A 546 16.66 -37.40 -25.03
C LYS A 546 15.93 -38.58 -25.66
N LEU A 547 14.71 -38.87 -25.19
CA LEU A 547 13.89 -39.96 -25.72
C LEU A 547 13.55 -39.78 -27.21
N LYS A 548 13.44 -38.53 -27.68
CA LYS A 548 13.16 -38.21 -29.09
C LYS A 548 14.43 -38.20 -29.96
N SER A 549 15.53 -37.63 -29.48
CA SER A 549 16.75 -37.39 -30.27
C SER A 549 17.74 -38.57 -30.30
N LYS A 550 17.58 -39.55 -29.40
CA LYS A 550 18.42 -40.77 -29.21
C LYS A 550 19.92 -40.57 -28.94
N SER A 551 20.54 -39.47 -29.36
CA SER A 551 21.96 -39.13 -29.14
C SER A 551 22.15 -37.68 -28.70
N LEU A 552 23.18 -37.42 -27.90
CA LEU A 552 23.54 -36.07 -27.43
C LEU A 552 24.36 -35.38 -28.52
N THR A 553 23.85 -34.28 -29.06
CA THR A 553 24.51 -33.54 -30.15
C THR A 553 24.96 -32.15 -29.69
N ASP A 554 25.77 -31.48 -30.52
CA ASP A 554 26.04 -30.05 -30.35
C ASP A 554 24.84 -29.23 -30.85
N ILE A 555 24.69 -28.03 -30.31
CA ILE A 555 23.66 -27.10 -30.77
C ILE A 555 24.00 -26.53 -32.16
N ASP A 556 22.97 -26.41 -33.01
CA ASP A 556 23.10 -25.89 -34.37
C ASP A 556 23.46 -24.39 -34.35
N ILE A 557 24.27 -23.95 -35.31
CA ILE A 557 24.71 -22.56 -35.44
C ILE A 557 23.50 -21.63 -35.62
N SER A 558 22.43 -22.10 -36.28
CA SER A 558 21.18 -21.36 -36.49
C SER A 558 20.45 -20.96 -35.20
N GLU A 559 20.79 -21.61 -34.08
CA GLU A 559 20.12 -21.42 -32.80
C GLU A 559 20.80 -20.37 -31.93
N TYR A 560 21.99 -19.89 -32.31
CA TYR A 560 22.68 -18.80 -31.61
C TYR A 560 22.09 -17.44 -31.93
N ASN A 561 22.30 -16.48 -31.02
CA ASN A 561 21.84 -15.10 -31.18
C ASN A 561 22.40 -14.43 -32.44
N LYS A 562 23.64 -14.77 -32.85
CA LYS A 562 24.25 -14.25 -34.09
C LYS A 562 23.52 -14.65 -35.37
N ALA A 563 22.74 -15.73 -35.34
CA ALA A 563 21.93 -16.18 -36.47
C ALA A 563 20.54 -15.51 -36.51
N PHE A 564 20.24 -14.60 -35.57
CA PHE A 564 18.98 -13.87 -35.59
C PHE A 564 19.00 -12.77 -36.66
N GLU A 565 18.11 -12.89 -37.64
CA GLU A 565 17.87 -11.86 -38.64
C GLU A 565 16.67 -11.00 -38.25
N VAL A 566 16.84 -9.68 -38.31
CA VAL A 566 15.73 -8.73 -38.14
C VAL A 566 14.83 -8.86 -39.36
N GLN A 567 13.52 -9.03 -39.16
CA GLN A 567 12.58 -9.02 -40.29
C GLN A 567 12.76 -7.76 -41.13
N ASP A 568 13.07 -7.97 -42.42
CA ASP A 568 13.30 -6.90 -43.38
C ASP A 568 12.11 -5.95 -43.47
N LYS A 569 12.37 -4.74 -43.95
CA LYS A 569 11.30 -3.80 -44.33
C LYS A 569 10.35 -4.50 -45.31
N ALA A 570 9.22 -5.03 -44.85
CA ALA A 570 8.00 -4.77 -45.60
C ALA A 570 8.01 -3.24 -45.83
N PRO A 571 7.89 -2.76 -47.08
CA PRO A 571 7.66 -1.36 -47.32
C PRO A 571 6.62 -0.92 -46.30
N LEU A 572 6.81 0.24 -45.67
CA LEU A 572 5.63 0.92 -45.17
C LEU A 572 4.70 0.90 -46.36
N GLU A 573 3.62 0.12 -46.31
CA GLU A 573 2.44 0.50 -47.07
C GLU A 573 2.27 1.93 -46.64
N VAL A 574 2.68 2.83 -47.55
CA VAL A 574 2.12 4.15 -47.59
C VAL A 574 0.65 3.80 -47.63
N GLU A 575 -0.01 3.86 -46.46
CA GLU A 575 -1.43 4.10 -46.42
C GLU A 575 -1.56 5.32 -47.33
N LYS A 576 -1.86 5.03 -48.60
CA LYS A 576 -2.33 6.02 -49.52
C LYS A 576 -3.56 6.52 -48.81
N ASP A 577 -3.46 7.71 -48.23
CA ASP A 577 -4.62 8.48 -47.83
C ASP A 577 -5.30 8.85 -49.16
N GLN A 578 -5.99 7.85 -49.72
CA GLN A 578 -6.65 7.87 -51.03
C GLN A 578 -8.16 7.86 -50.85
N ASN A 579 -8.64 8.38 -49.72
CA ASN A 579 -9.99 8.91 -49.69
C ASN A 579 -9.83 10.41 -49.87
N GLU A 580 -10.31 10.94 -51.00
CA GLU A 580 -10.75 12.32 -51.07
C GLU A 580 -11.68 12.53 -49.86
N VAL A 581 -11.15 13.16 -48.82
CA VAL A 581 -11.90 13.43 -47.59
C VAL A 581 -12.89 14.51 -47.97
N GLU A 582 -14.16 14.15 -48.16
CA GLU A 582 -15.24 15.14 -48.11
C GLU A 582 -15.04 15.99 -46.86
N GLU A 583 -14.84 17.30 -47.04
CA GLU A 583 -14.66 18.22 -45.93
C GLU A 583 -15.86 18.10 -44.98
N LEU A 584 -15.57 17.86 -43.69
CA LEU A 584 -16.59 17.81 -42.64
C LEU A 584 -17.30 19.18 -42.56
N LYS A 585 -18.51 19.25 -43.11
CA LYS A 585 -19.32 20.48 -43.09
C LYS A 585 -20.13 20.56 -41.80
N ILE A 586 -19.92 21.63 -41.04
CA ILE A 586 -20.73 21.95 -39.86
C ILE A 586 -22.18 22.28 -40.27
N ASN A 587 -23.14 21.95 -39.41
CA ASN A 587 -24.55 22.26 -39.63
C ASN A 587 -24.75 23.79 -39.77
N LYS A 588 -25.42 24.25 -40.82
CA LYS A 588 -25.68 25.69 -41.05
C LYS A 588 -26.42 26.39 -39.90
N ASN A 589 -27.21 25.65 -39.11
CA ASN A 589 -27.97 26.17 -37.98
C ASN A 589 -27.24 26.03 -36.62
N TYR A 590 -25.95 25.67 -36.61
CA TYR A 590 -25.24 25.38 -35.36
C TYR A 590 -25.28 26.53 -34.34
N LYS A 591 -25.16 27.80 -34.77
CA LYS A 591 -25.23 28.97 -33.88
C LYS A 591 -26.60 29.09 -33.21
N ARG A 592 -27.67 28.96 -33.98
CA ARG A 592 -29.05 29.01 -33.46
C ARG A 592 -29.27 27.89 -32.46
N ASN A 593 -28.84 26.67 -32.79
CA ASN A 593 -28.96 25.51 -31.90
C ASN A 593 -28.14 25.69 -30.62
N LEU A 594 -26.91 26.21 -30.72
CA LEU A 594 -26.06 26.52 -29.58
C LEU A 594 -26.73 27.54 -28.65
N TYR A 595 -27.12 28.71 -29.19
CA TYR A 595 -27.75 29.77 -28.39
C TYR A 595 -29.07 29.33 -27.77
N SER A 596 -29.94 28.66 -28.52
CA SER A 596 -31.21 28.15 -27.99
C SER A 596 -30.98 27.09 -26.92
N SER A 597 -30.01 26.19 -27.11
CA SER A 597 -29.70 25.14 -26.13
C SER A 597 -29.09 25.70 -24.84
N VAL A 598 -28.21 26.71 -24.93
CA VAL A 598 -27.63 27.39 -23.77
C VAL A 598 -28.73 28.09 -22.96
N LEU A 599 -29.64 28.82 -23.61
CA LEU A 599 -30.76 29.49 -22.92
C LEU A 599 -31.68 28.48 -22.22
N VAL A 600 -32.03 27.37 -22.88
CA VAL A 600 -32.86 26.32 -22.28
C VAL A 600 -32.15 25.69 -21.09
N VAL A 601 -30.87 25.34 -21.22
CA VAL A 601 -30.08 24.71 -20.14
C VAL A 601 -29.90 25.66 -18.97
N LEU A 602 -29.64 26.95 -19.21
CA LEU A 602 -29.56 27.96 -18.15
C LEU A 602 -30.90 28.11 -17.41
N ALA A 603 -32.02 28.13 -18.14
CA ALA A 603 -33.35 28.19 -17.53
C ALA A 603 -33.66 26.95 -16.69
N VAL A 604 -33.28 25.75 -17.17
CA VAL A 604 -33.45 24.48 -16.44
C VAL A 604 -32.58 24.45 -15.19
N VAL A 605 -31.32 24.86 -15.27
CA VAL A 605 -30.42 24.92 -14.11
C VAL A 605 -30.90 25.96 -13.10
N PHE A 606 -31.30 27.14 -13.55
CA PHE A 606 -31.84 28.18 -12.67
C PHE A 606 -33.10 27.70 -11.94
N ALA A 607 -33.98 26.98 -12.63
CA ALA A 607 -35.19 26.39 -12.03
C ALA A 607 -34.90 25.20 -11.11
N ALA A 608 -33.77 24.50 -11.28
CA ALA A 608 -33.36 23.33 -10.50
C ALA A 608 -32.24 23.62 -9.49
N PHE A 609 -31.86 24.89 -9.32
CA PHE A 609 -30.77 25.27 -8.43
C PHE A 609 -31.22 25.17 -6.99
N ASN A 610 -30.69 24.18 -6.27
CA ASN A 610 -30.77 24.12 -4.82
C ASN A 610 -29.46 24.64 -4.24
N GLU A 611 -29.55 25.55 -3.28
CA GLU A 611 -28.40 26.00 -2.52
C GLU A 611 -27.80 24.80 -1.77
N LYS A 612 -26.49 24.59 -1.94
CA LYS A 612 -25.76 23.55 -1.19
C LYS A 612 -25.22 24.19 0.08
N SER A 613 -25.59 23.62 1.22
CA SER A 613 -25.03 24.00 2.51
C SER A 613 -23.72 23.24 2.72
N TYR A 614 -22.61 23.98 2.82
CA TYR A 614 -21.34 23.41 3.23
C TYR A 614 -21.20 23.53 4.74
N SER A 615 -20.79 22.44 5.36
CA SER A 615 -20.50 22.39 6.78
C SER A 615 -19.10 22.98 7.02
N ASN A 616 -19.02 24.26 7.38
CA ASN A 616 -17.77 25.01 7.35
C ASN A 616 -17.18 25.26 8.73
N LEU A 617 -15.89 24.94 8.87
CA LEU A 617 -14.94 25.70 9.69
C LEU A 617 -13.72 26.01 8.81
N SER A 618 -13.51 27.27 8.47
CA SER A 618 -12.36 27.75 7.71
C SER A 618 -11.21 28.10 8.64
N LEU A 619 -9.97 27.83 8.23
CA LEU A 619 -8.80 28.34 8.93
C LEU A 619 -8.79 29.86 8.82
N GLU A 620 -8.80 30.56 9.96
CA GLU A 620 -8.66 32.01 10.02
C GLU A 620 -7.18 32.41 10.17
N ILE A 621 -6.41 31.56 10.84
CA ILE A 621 -4.97 31.77 11.06
C ILE A 621 -4.09 31.01 10.07
N ASN A 622 -2.95 31.60 9.75
CA ASN A 622 -1.92 30.99 8.91
C ASN A 622 -0.89 30.17 9.73
N ARG A 623 0.00 29.48 9.03
CA ARG A 623 1.04 28.62 9.63
C ARG A 623 1.93 29.35 10.63
N SER A 624 2.39 30.56 10.29
CA SER A 624 3.32 31.33 11.13
C SER A 624 2.63 31.82 12.41
N GLU A 625 1.36 32.21 12.29
CA GLU A 625 0.51 32.55 13.44
C GLU A 625 0.27 31.34 14.33
N ALA A 626 -0.03 30.17 13.76
CA ALA A 626 -0.22 28.92 14.53
C ALA A 626 1.04 28.55 15.34
N ILE A 627 2.23 28.66 14.75
CA ILE A 627 3.51 28.42 15.45
C ILE A 627 3.68 29.44 16.59
N SER A 628 3.48 30.73 16.32
CA SER A 628 3.63 31.78 17.33
C SER A 628 2.64 31.62 18.49
N LEU A 629 1.40 31.22 18.18
CA LEU A 629 0.37 30.93 19.18
C LEU A 629 0.73 29.69 19.99
N SER A 630 1.30 28.65 19.37
CA SER A 630 1.72 27.45 20.11
C SER A 630 2.81 27.74 21.13
N GLU A 631 3.80 28.58 20.79
CA GLU A 631 4.85 29.02 21.72
C GLU A 631 4.24 29.82 22.88
N LYS A 632 3.32 30.76 22.57
CA LYS A 632 2.60 31.54 23.58
C LYS A 632 1.80 30.65 24.55
N TYR A 633 1.10 29.63 24.05
CA TYR A 633 0.29 28.75 24.89
C TYR A 633 1.15 27.82 25.76
N LEU A 634 2.30 27.36 25.25
CA LEU A 634 3.27 26.63 26.06
C LEU A 634 3.82 27.50 27.19
N ASP A 635 4.22 28.74 26.90
CA ASP A 635 4.72 29.69 27.90
C ASP A 635 3.66 30.01 28.98
N GLN A 636 2.40 30.21 28.57
CA GLN A 636 1.28 30.43 29.50
C GLN A 636 1.00 29.22 30.40
N SER A 637 1.33 28.02 29.92
CA SER A 637 1.22 26.76 30.66
C SER A 637 2.47 26.44 31.48
N GLY A 638 3.46 27.34 31.51
CA GLY A 638 4.71 27.17 32.26
C GLY A 638 5.72 26.24 31.58
N VAL A 639 5.50 25.86 30.33
CA VAL A 639 6.38 24.97 29.55
C VAL A 639 7.31 25.80 28.68
N LYS A 640 8.62 25.73 28.92
CA LYS A 640 9.65 26.42 28.13
C LYS A 640 10.45 25.42 27.31
N LEU A 641 10.34 25.49 25.99
CA LEU A 641 11.05 24.61 25.06
C LEU A 641 12.17 25.38 24.36
N SER A 642 13.42 24.96 24.55
CA SER A 642 14.57 25.58 23.88
C SER A 642 14.62 25.18 22.39
N PRO A 643 14.70 26.14 21.45
CA PRO A 643 14.77 25.86 20.01
C PRO A 643 15.98 25.02 19.57
N ASP A 644 17.07 25.05 20.34
CA ASP A 644 18.29 24.28 20.05
C ASP A 644 18.12 22.78 20.34
N ILE A 645 17.10 22.39 21.10
CA ILE A 645 16.83 21.01 21.54
C ILE A 645 15.57 20.47 20.86
N TRP A 646 14.52 21.29 20.80
CA TRP A 646 13.21 20.89 20.30
C TRP A 646 13.00 21.31 18.85
N THR A 647 12.66 20.34 18.01
CA THR A 647 12.29 20.59 16.62
C THR A 647 10.78 20.83 16.52
N CYS A 648 10.39 22.01 16.03
CA CYS A 648 9.00 22.36 15.75
C CYS A 648 8.55 21.82 14.38
N LEU A 649 7.49 21.00 14.39
CA LEU A 649 6.86 20.39 13.21
C LEU A 649 5.41 20.85 13.15
N SER A 650 5.08 21.65 12.13
CA SER A 650 3.71 22.15 11.92
C SER A 650 2.91 21.20 11.02
N GLY A 651 1.68 20.89 11.41
CA GLY A 651 0.71 20.09 10.65
C GLY A 651 -0.68 20.72 10.66
N VAL A 652 -1.51 20.38 9.67
CA VAL A 652 -2.96 20.64 9.71
C VAL A 652 -3.66 19.29 9.69
N TYR A 653 -4.48 19.03 10.70
CA TYR A 653 -5.41 17.91 10.72
C TYR A 653 -6.73 18.42 10.17
N THR A 654 -7.18 17.87 9.04
CA THR A 654 -8.40 18.35 8.36
C THR A 654 -9.65 17.55 8.72
N GLY A 655 -9.54 16.53 9.58
CA GLY A 655 -10.52 15.45 9.69
C GLY A 655 -10.78 14.76 8.33
N SER A 656 -11.74 13.84 8.32
CA SER A 656 -12.39 13.30 7.12
C SER A 656 -13.87 13.10 7.39
N LEU A 657 -14.70 13.09 6.34
CA LEU A 657 -16.10 12.69 6.47
C LEU A 657 -16.15 11.21 6.87
N ASP A 658 -16.36 10.96 8.16
CA ASP A 658 -16.28 9.65 8.75
C ASP A 658 -17.70 9.10 9.04
N ALA A 659 -17.75 7.95 9.73
CA ALA A 659 -19.00 7.28 10.04
C ALA A 659 -19.86 8.09 11.02
N ASP A 660 -19.24 8.80 11.95
CA ASP A 660 -19.88 9.70 12.91
C ASP A 660 -20.52 10.92 12.24
N ASP A 661 -19.84 11.54 11.28
CA ASP A 661 -20.43 12.65 10.52
C ASP A 661 -21.71 12.23 9.80
N LYS A 662 -21.66 11.07 9.14
CA LYS A 662 -22.82 10.50 8.44
C LYS A 662 -23.92 10.09 9.40
N PHE A 663 -23.57 9.59 10.59
CA PHE A 663 -24.52 9.18 11.62
C PHE A 663 -25.31 10.39 12.10
N ILE A 664 -24.62 11.42 12.60
CA ILE A 664 -25.26 12.63 13.11
C ILE A 664 -26.08 13.32 12.00
N TRP A 665 -25.54 13.42 10.78
CA TRP A 665 -26.27 14.03 9.67
C TRP A 665 -27.56 13.29 9.30
N LYS A 666 -27.56 11.95 9.31
CA LYS A 666 -28.70 11.13 8.91
C LYS A 666 -29.74 10.97 10.02
N GLU A 667 -29.29 10.72 11.26
CA GLU A 667 -30.17 10.40 12.38
C GLU A 667 -30.63 11.66 13.15
N GLU A 668 -29.75 12.64 13.35
CA GLU A 668 -30.05 13.87 14.09
C GLU A 668 -30.40 15.06 13.18
N GLY A 669 -29.79 15.12 12.00
CA GLY A 669 -30.03 16.16 11.01
C GLY A 669 -28.98 17.27 11.00
N GLU A 670 -29.11 18.18 10.04
CA GLU A 670 -28.11 19.21 9.73
C GLU A 670 -27.88 20.22 10.88
N GLU A 671 -28.93 20.60 11.62
CA GLU A 671 -28.79 21.58 12.71
C GLU A 671 -27.92 21.03 13.86
N VAL A 672 -28.18 19.79 14.30
CA VAL A 672 -27.40 19.13 15.34
C VAL A 672 -25.97 18.88 14.85
N TYR A 673 -25.83 18.40 13.62
CA TYR A 673 -24.53 18.22 12.99
C TYR A 673 -23.67 19.50 13.03
N ASN A 674 -24.24 20.63 12.62
CA ASN A 674 -23.55 21.92 12.61
C ASN A 674 -23.22 22.43 14.03
N SER A 675 -23.95 21.99 15.06
CA SER A 675 -23.65 22.32 16.46
C SER A 675 -22.51 21.50 17.06
N LEU A 676 -22.27 20.27 16.57
CA LEU A 676 -21.26 19.35 17.09
C LEU A 676 -19.91 19.44 16.35
N ILE A 677 -19.88 20.05 15.15
CA ILE A 677 -18.66 20.20 14.36
C ILE A 677 -17.63 21.07 15.08
N GLY A 678 -16.41 20.54 15.24
CA GLY A 678 -15.32 21.20 15.95
C GLY A 678 -15.34 21.06 17.48
N ASP A 679 -16.32 20.35 18.03
CA ASP A 679 -16.31 19.90 19.43
C ASP A 679 -16.25 18.37 19.52
N TYR A 680 -17.35 17.69 19.17
CA TYR A 680 -17.46 16.23 19.18
C TYR A 680 -17.19 15.58 17.81
N LEU A 681 -17.50 16.30 16.74
CA LEU A 681 -17.16 15.90 15.37
C LEU A 681 -15.85 16.58 14.94
N SER A 682 -15.09 15.88 14.10
CA SER A 682 -13.80 16.38 13.62
C SER A 682 -13.96 17.69 12.85
N ASN A 683 -12.93 18.54 12.91
CA ASN A 683 -12.81 19.74 12.10
C ASN A 683 -11.35 19.96 11.68
N VAL A 684 -11.11 21.10 11.03
CA VAL A 684 -9.77 21.53 10.67
C VAL A 684 -9.07 22.16 11.88
N ILE A 685 -7.95 21.59 12.32
CA ILE A 685 -7.11 22.12 13.41
C ILE A 685 -5.64 22.15 13.01
N TRP A 686 -4.91 23.13 13.54
CA TRP A 686 -3.46 23.12 13.52
C TRP A 686 -2.94 22.16 14.59
N ASN A 687 -1.93 21.37 14.23
CA ASN A 687 -1.19 20.50 15.14
C ASN A 687 0.28 20.87 15.08
N ILE A 688 0.76 21.60 16.11
CA ILE A 688 2.16 22.01 16.21
C ILE A 688 2.86 21.08 17.20
N ARG A 689 3.71 20.20 16.68
CA ARG A 689 4.45 19.20 17.45
C ARG A 689 5.85 19.71 17.74
N TYR A 690 6.34 19.46 18.94
CA TYR A 690 7.71 19.70 19.37
C TYR A 690 8.30 18.35 19.77
N VAL A 691 9.33 17.93 19.04
CA VAL A 691 9.97 16.62 19.20
C VAL A 691 11.48 16.75 19.24
N LYS A 692 12.16 15.74 19.82
CA LYS A 692 13.62 15.61 19.76
C LYS A 692 13.98 14.45 18.81
N PHE A 693 14.90 14.67 17.88
CA PHE A 693 15.44 13.61 17.00
C PHE A 693 16.78 13.06 17.48
N ASP A 694 17.43 13.77 18.41
CA ASP A 694 18.70 13.44 19.04
C ASP A 694 18.50 13.29 20.55
N GLY A 695 19.45 12.66 21.24
CA GLY A 695 19.36 12.33 22.67
C GLY A 695 19.14 10.83 22.90
N ASP A 696 18.92 10.47 24.17
CA ASP A 696 18.60 9.09 24.52
C ASP A 696 17.18 8.70 24.07
N VAL A 697 16.79 7.44 24.29
CA VAL A 697 15.49 6.95 23.83
C VAL A 697 14.32 7.65 24.54
N ASN A 698 14.46 7.99 25.82
CA ASN A 698 13.42 8.69 26.58
C ASN A 698 13.29 10.13 26.08
N ASP A 699 14.42 10.82 25.87
CA ASP A 699 14.47 12.16 25.29
C ASP A 699 13.73 12.23 23.96
N LYS A 700 14.01 11.29 23.05
CA LYS A 700 13.35 11.20 21.74
C LYS A 700 11.87 10.84 21.87
N THR A 701 11.45 10.17 22.94
CA THR A 701 10.06 9.75 23.15
C THR A 701 9.17 10.89 23.60
N GLU A 702 9.72 11.80 24.39
CA GLU A 702 9.00 12.96 24.89
C GLU A 702 8.55 13.87 23.74
N GLU A 703 7.27 14.25 23.75
CA GLU A 703 6.69 15.10 22.71
C GLU A 703 5.63 16.03 23.30
N TYR A 704 5.65 17.29 22.89
CA TYR A 704 4.54 18.21 23.08
C TYR A 704 3.80 18.43 21.76
N ALA A 705 2.48 18.38 21.77
CA ALA A 705 1.67 18.72 20.61
C ALA A 705 0.58 19.73 20.98
N VAL A 706 0.68 20.94 20.43
CA VAL A 706 -0.29 22.02 20.65
C VAL A 706 -1.31 21.98 19.53
N LEU A 707 -2.56 21.68 19.88
CA LEU A 707 -3.69 21.71 18.97
C LEU A 707 -4.40 23.05 19.07
N ILE A 708 -4.56 23.71 17.92
CA ILE A 708 -5.12 25.06 17.82
C ILE A 708 -6.32 25.02 16.86
N ASN A 709 -7.43 25.57 17.30
CA ASN A 709 -8.68 25.68 16.55
C ASN A 709 -8.52 26.64 15.34
N PRO A 710 -9.46 26.60 14.38
CA PRO A 710 -9.38 27.46 13.18
C PRO A 710 -9.26 28.97 13.47
N ASP A 711 -9.88 29.44 14.56
CA ASP A 711 -9.90 30.83 15.03
C ASP A 711 -8.63 31.24 15.80
N GLY A 712 -7.70 30.31 16.00
CA GLY A 712 -6.48 30.51 16.78
C GLY A 712 -6.62 30.28 18.28
N SER A 713 -7.79 29.89 18.77
CA SER A 713 -7.98 29.51 20.17
C SER A 713 -7.31 28.16 20.50
N LEU A 714 -6.83 28.01 21.74
CA LEU A 714 -6.21 26.77 22.20
C LEU A 714 -7.26 25.66 22.37
N ASN A 715 -7.12 24.59 21.59
CA ASN A 715 -7.89 23.37 21.81
C ASN A 715 -7.33 22.62 23.02
N GLN A 716 -6.09 22.12 22.89
CA GLN A 716 -5.38 21.39 23.94
C GLN A 716 -3.87 21.39 23.73
N ILE A 717 -3.12 21.22 24.81
CA ILE A 717 -1.70 20.85 24.77
C ILE A 717 -1.62 19.40 25.17
N ARG A 718 -1.10 18.55 24.27
CA ARG A 718 -0.80 17.16 24.56
C ARG A 718 0.64 17.03 24.99
N HIS A 719 0.89 16.21 26.02
CA HIS A 719 2.24 15.86 26.45
C HIS A 719 2.39 14.35 26.45
N LYS A 720 3.21 13.82 25.55
CA LYS A 720 3.59 12.43 25.55
C LYS A 720 4.79 12.26 26.48
N ILE A 721 4.59 11.52 27.57
CA ILE A 721 5.62 11.22 28.57
C ILE A 721 6.17 9.81 28.32
N PRO A 722 7.51 9.61 28.23
CA PRO A 722 8.13 8.29 28.03
C PRO A 722 7.73 7.28 29.10
N GLU A 723 7.57 5.99 28.78
CA GLU A 723 7.14 4.95 29.74
C GLU A 723 7.97 4.90 31.05
N ASN A 724 9.28 5.11 30.95
CA ASN A 724 10.22 4.97 32.07
C ASN A 724 10.31 6.22 32.97
N GLU A 725 9.67 7.33 32.60
CA GLU A 725 9.66 8.54 33.42
C GLU A 725 8.93 8.33 34.74
N SER A 726 9.47 8.94 35.80
CA SER A 726 8.87 8.87 37.14
C SER A 726 7.59 9.69 37.22
N GLY A 727 6.61 9.19 37.98
CA GLY A 727 5.34 9.86 38.17
C GLY A 727 4.58 9.28 39.35
N ALA A 728 3.45 9.91 39.70
CA ALA A 728 2.63 9.43 40.80
C ALA A 728 2.03 8.03 40.51
N ARG A 729 1.83 7.25 41.57
CA ARG A 729 1.05 6.01 41.53
C ARG A 729 -0.29 6.26 42.22
N LEU A 730 -1.29 6.66 41.45
CA LEU A 730 -2.59 7.06 41.98
C LEU A 730 -3.55 5.87 42.03
N LYS A 731 -4.33 5.80 43.11
CA LYS A 731 -5.52 4.94 43.16
C LYS A 731 -6.59 5.50 42.23
N GLU A 732 -7.40 4.61 41.68
CA GLU A 732 -8.49 4.96 40.74
C GLU A 732 -9.32 6.16 41.18
N LYS A 733 -9.82 6.18 42.43
CA LYS A 733 -10.65 7.29 42.94
C LYS A 733 -9.92 8.65 42.88
N SER A 734 -8.63 8.68 43.18
CA SER A 734 -7.84 9.92 43.13
C SER A 734 -7.60 10.36 41.70
N ALA A 735 -7.29 9.43 40.79
CA ALA A 735 -7.12 9.73 39.37
C ALA A 735 -8.45 10.16 38.71
N ARG A 736 -9.56 9.52 39.09
CA ARG A 736 -10.91 9.88 38.65
C ARG A 736 -11.27 11.30 39.09
N ASN A 737 -10.96 11.68 40.33
CA ASN A 737 -11.17 13.05 40.80
C ASN A 737 -10.39 14.08 39.96
N ILE A 738 -9.17 13.74 39.51
CA ILE A 738 -8.40 14.60 38.60
C ILE A 738 -9.14 14.73 37.26
N ALA A 739 -9.63 13.63 36.69
CA ALA A 739 -10.39 13.65 35.44
C ALA A 739 -11.69 14.48 35.55
N VAL A 740 -12.49 14.26 36.59
CA VAL A 740 -13.76 14.99 36.82
C VAL A 740 -13.50 16.48 37.08
N ASN A 741 -12.47 16.82 37.87
CA ASN A 741 -12.09 18.22 38.07
C ASN A 741 -11.63 18.87 36.76
N TYR A 742 -10.93 18.13 35.90
CA TYR A 742 -10.54 18.61 34.58
C TYR A 742 -11.77 18.88 33.70
N LEU A 743 -12.73 17.95 33.66
CA LEU A 743 -13.99 18.13 32.93
C LEU A 743 -14.76 19.36 33.39
N LYS A 744 -14.87 19.56 34.70
CA LYS A 744 -15.53 20.72 35.30
C LYS A 744 -14.83 22.04 34.94
N ASN A 745 -13.51 22.09 35.07
CA ASN A 745 -12.76 23.33 34.83
C ASN A 745 -12.63 23.69 33.35
N LYS A 746 -12.50 22.68 32.47
CA LYS A 746 -12.26 22.88 31.03
C LYS A 746 -13.56 22.96 30.23
N PHE A 747 -14.56 22.15 30.55
CA PHE A 747 -15.80 22.03 29.78
C PHE A 747 -17.05 22.47 30.55
N GLY A 748 -16.93 22.79 31.84
CA GLY A 748 -18.08 23.16 32.67
C GLY A 748 -18.97 21.99 33.08
N LEU A 749 -18.55 20.74 32.80
CA LEU A 749 -19.32 19.53 33.09
C LEU A 749 -19.11 19.09 34.54
N SER A 750 -20.18 19.06 35.33
CA SER A 750 -20.18 18.57 36.71
C SER A 750 -20.43 17.06 36.76
N GLU A 751 -20.26 16.45 37.93
CA GLU A 751 -20.44 14.99 38.11
C GLU A 751 -21.85 14.49 37.77
N GLY A 752 -22.88 15.35 37.87
CA GLY A 752 -24.25 15.02 37.44
C GLY A 752 -24.52 15.16 35.95
N ASP A 753 -23.60 15.79 35.20
CA ASP A 753 -23.71 16.03 33.75
C ASP A 753 -23.08 14.88 32.94
N ILE A 754 -22.35 13.99 33.60
CA ILE A 754 -21.56 12.93 32.99
C ILE A 754 -21.94 11.56 33.56
N GLN A 755 -21.71 10.52 32.77
CA GLN A 755 -21.86 9.12 33.20
C GLN A 755 -20.57 8.35 32.95
N ASP A 756 -20.15 7.54 33.91
CA ASP A 756 -18.96 6.70 33.78
C ASP A 756 -19.17 5.61 32.71
N VAL A 757 -18.20 5.50 31.79
CA VAL A 757 -18.19 4.46 30.75
C VAL A 757 -17.02 3.50 30.99
N SER A 758 -15.80 4.00 31.17
CA SER A 758 -14.63 3.12 31.36
C SER A 758 -13.56 3.75 32.25
N SER A 759 -12.89 2.91 33.04
CA SER A 759 -11.64 3.23 33.73
C SER A 759 -10.59 2.15 33.44
N GLU A 760 -9.46 2.57 32.85
CA GLU A 760 -8.35 1.69 32.49
C GLU A 760 -7.06 2.20 33.13
N ILE A 761 -6.33 1.30 33.80
CA ILE A 761 -4.98 1.55 34.32
C ILE A 761 -3.94 0.90 33.42
N SER A 762 -2.83 1.61 33.20
CA SER A 762 -1.60 1.06 32.64
C SER A 762 -0.50 1.15 33.69
N ASN A 763 -0.07 -0.01 34.19
CA ASN A 763 1.02 -0.09 35.17
C ASN A 763 2.37 -0.03 34.43
N LEU A 764 3.04 1.12 34.58
CA LEU A 764 4.36 1.40 34.03
C LEU A 764 5.45 1.21 35.10
N PRO A 765 6.74 1.09 34.73
CA PRO A 765 7.80 0.81 35.69
C PRO A 765 7.89 1.80 36.86
N ASN A 766 7.74 3.10 36.58
CA ASN A 766 7.95 4.17 37.56
C ASN A 766 6.72 5.06 37.83
N ARG A 767 5.55 4.72 37.26
CA ARG A 767 4.28 5.43 37.48
C ARG A 767 3.06 4.58 37.08
N ASP A 768 1.87 5.09 37.36
CA ASP A 768 0.62 4.56 36.80
C ASP A 768 -0.05 5.61 35.92
N ASP A 769 -0.48 5.18 34.74
CA ASP A 769 -1.23 6.01 33.80
C ASP A 769 -2.68 5.54 33.79
N TRP A 770 -3.62 6.48 33.77
CA TRP A 770 -5.05 6.22 33.78
C TRP A 770 -5.73 6.78 32.54
N THR A 771 -6.64 6.01 31.97
CA THR A 771 -7.58 6.46 30.94
C THR A 771 -9.00 6.35 31.50
N PHE A 772 -9.74 7.44 31.46
CA PHE A 772 -11.16 7.47 31.79
C PHE A 772 -11.99 7.84 30.56
N ILE A 773 -13.15 7.20 30.39
CA ILE A 773 -14.14 7.54 29.38
C ILE A 773 -15.45 7.85 30.09
N PHE A 774 -16.05 8.99 29.74
CA PHE A 774 -17.32 9.45 30.25
C PHE A 774 -18.29 9.71 29.09
N SER A 775 -19.58 9.44 29.29
CA SER A 775 -20.65 9.96 28.44
C SER A 775 -21.03 11.36 28.90
N ASP A 776 -21.19 12.30 27.97
CA ASP A 776 -21.69 13.65 28.20
C ASP A 776 -23.19 13.69 27.92
N ASN A 777 -23.96 13.86 29.00
CA ASN A 777 -25.42 13.87 28.93
C ASN A 777 -26.00 15.30 28.95
N ALA A 778 -25.14 16.33 29.05
CA ALA A 778 -25.56 17.74 29.17
C ALA A 778 -25.46 18.52 27.87
N THR A 779 -24.49 18.24 27.01
CA THR A 779 -24.31 18.99 25.75
C THR A 779 -25.45 18.74 24.77
N HIS A 780 -25.71 17.48 24.43
CA HIS A 780 -26.82 17.08 23.59
C HIS A 780 -27.13 15.60 23.80
N LEU A 781 -28.41 15.26 23.94
CA LEU A 781 -28.85 13.87 24.04
C LEU A 781 -29.19 13.36 22.64
N LEU A 782 -28.37 12.44 22.13
CA LEU A 782 -28.62 11.79 20.84
C LEU A 782 -29.82 10.82 20.96
N LYS A 783 -30.51 10.57 19.84
CA LYS A 783 -31.60 9.59 19.77
C LYS A 783 -31.08 8.18 19.99
N ASP A 784 -29.97 7.87 19.32
CA ASP A 784 -29.22 6.63 19.45
C ASP A 784 -27.71 6.99 19.55
N GLY A 785 -26.93 6.24 20.33
CA GLY A 785 -25.50 6.52 20.56
C GLY A 785 -25.22 7.56 21.66
N ASP A 786 -23.93 7.86 21.91
CA ASP A 786 -23.50 8.73 23.00
C ASP A 786 -22.46 9.77 22.54
N LEU A 787 -22.44 10.93 23.19
CA LEU A 787 -21.29 11.83 23.15
C LEU A 787 -20.29 11.40 24.23
N ARG A 788 -19.05 11.06 23.85
CA ARG A 788 -18.05 10.55 24.79
C ARG A 788 -16.81 11.43 24.91
N ILE A 789 -16.29 11.52 26.12
CA ILE A 789 -15.05 12.23 26.46
C ILE A 789 -14.05 11.25 27.06
N LYS A 790 -12.92 11.05 26.38
CA LYS A 790 -11.77 10.30 26.86
C LYS A 790 -10.73 11.25 27.47
N ILE A 791 -10.33 11.00 28.72
CA ILE A 791 -9.29 11.72 29.45
C ILE A 791 -8.12 10.77 29.70
N ASN A 792 -6.90 11.17 29.34
CA ASN A 792 -5.68 10.44 29.67
C ASN A 792 -4.88 11.20 30.74
N ILE A 793 -4.44 10.46 31.75
CA ILE A 793 -3.66 10.96 32.89
C ILE A 793 -2.38 10.14 32.94
N SER A 794 -1.23 10.81 33.01
CA SER A 794 0.05 10.15 33.28
C SER A 794 0.54 10.58 34.66
N GLY A 795 0.67 9.61 35.57
CA GLY A 795 0.89 9.88 36.99
C GLY A 795 -0.26 10.68 37.61
N ASP A 796 -0.03 11.96 37.85
CA ASP A 796 -1.00 12.92 38.43
C ASP A 796 -1.39 14.07 37.48
N SER A 797 -0.95 14.01 36.23
CA SER A 797 -1.12 15.09 35.26
C SER A 797 -1.99 14.65 34.08
N VAL A 798 -2.99 15.45 33.71
CA VAL A 798 -3.80 15.21 32.51
C VAL A 798 -2.94 15.51 31.28
N THR A 799 -2.68 14.51 30.45
CA THR A 799 -1.78 14.61 29.30
C THR A 799 -2.50 14.84 27.98
N SER A 800 -3.79 14.45 27.87
CA SER A 800 -4.62 14.72 26.68
C SER A 800 -6.10 14.43 26.93
N PHE A 801 -6.95 14.96 26.06
CA PHE A 801 -8.35 14.56 25.96
C PHE A 801 -8.80 14.36 24.51
N LYS A 802 -9.87 13.57 24.33
CA LYS A 802 -10.57 13.41 23.06
C LYS A 802 -12.07 13.37 23.29
N LYS A 803 -12.81 14.28 22.65
CA LYS A 803 -14.26 14.19 22.48
C LYS A 803 -14.57 13.46 21.17
N TYR A 804 -15.61 12.62 21.16
CA TYR A 804 -16.02 11.88 19.96
C TYR A 804 -17.47 11.39 20.09
N VAL A 805 -18.10 11.10 18.96
CA VAL A 805 -19.41 10.44 18.92
C VAL A 805 -19.20 8.92 18.97
N TYR A 806 -19.89 8.26 19.89
CA TYR A 806 -19.99 6.81 19.95
C TYR A 806 -21.17 6.33 19.11
N LEU A 807 -20.89 5.42 18.17
CA LEU A 807 -21.87 4.92 17.22
C LEU A 807 -22.47 3.60 17.72
N PRO A 808 -23.80 3.40 17.61
CA PRO A 808 -24.40 2.10 17.85
C PRO A 808 -23.78 1.02 16.96
N GLU A 809 -23.45 -0.12 17.55
CA GLU A 809 -22.76 -1.23 16.86
C GLU A 809 -23.49 -1.67 15.58
N GLU A 810 -24.83 -1.80 15.60
CA GLU A 810 -25.60 -2.19 14.41
C GLU A 810 -25.48 -1.17 13.25
N TRP A 811 -25.49 0.13 13.58
CA TRP A 811 -25.41 1.19 12.58
C TRP A 811 -24.02 1.24 11.95
N GLU A 812 -22.97 1.20 12.78
CA GLU A 812 -21.57 1.21 12.32
C GLU A 812 -21.31 0.02 11.38
N ARG A 813 -21.79 -1.18 11.77
CA ARG A 813 -21.62 -2.40 10.98
C ARG A 813 -22.29 -2.27 9.60
N LYS A 814 -23.50 -1.72 9.55
CA LYS A 814 -24.23 -1.49 8.30
C LYS A 814 -23.52 -0.49 7.39
N GLU A 815 -23.05 0.65 7.93
CA GLU A 815 -22.31 1.65 7.16
C GLU A 815 -20.98 1.08 6.65
N LYS A 816 -20.28 0.28 7.44
CA LYS A 816 -19.02 -0.38 7.05
C LYS A 816 -19.20 -1.30 5.84
N ASN A 817 -20.27 -2.10 5.81
CA ASN A 817 -20.58 -2.95 4.66
C ASN A 817 -20.85 -2.13 3.39
N ASN A 818 -21.63 -1.04 3.51
CA ASN A 818 -21.93 -0.15 2.39
C ASN A 818 -20.68 0.58 1.86
N ALA A 819 -19.84 1.09 2.78
CA ALA A 819 -18.58 1.75 2.44
C ALA A 819 -17.60 0.79 1.75
N THR A 820 -17.55 -0.47 2.18
CA THR A 820 -16.74 -1.51 1.52
C THR A 820 -17.18 -1.73 0.07
N PHE A 821 -18.49 -1.84 -0.17
CA PHE A 821 -19.03 -1.94 -1.52
C PHE A 821 -18.68 -0.72 -2.39
N ALA A 822 -18.86 0.49 -1.85
CA ALA A 822 -18.51 1.72 -2.52
C ALA A 822 -17.02 1.80 -2.91
N ASN A 823 -16.14 1.41 -1.97
CA ASN A 823 -14.70 1.38 -2.19
C ASN A 823 -14.27 0.41 -3.30
N MET A 824 -14.97 -0.73 -3.47
CA MET A 824 -14.70 -1.63 -4.59
C MET A 824 -15.00 -0.99 -5.95
N ILE A 825 -16.13 -0.29 -6.08
CA ILE A 825 -16.47 0.44 -7.32
C ILE A 825 -15.44 1.52 -7.60
N LYS A 826 -15.08 2.32 -6.57
CA LYS A 826 -14.03 3.34 -6.66
C LYS A 826 -12.70 2.76 -7.14
N MET A 827 -12.31 1.60 -6.60
CA MET A 827 -11.07 0.92 -6.97
C MET A 827 -11.07 0.40 -8.41
N VAL A 828 -12.14 -0.26 -8.86
CA VAL A 828 -12.28 -0.72 -10.25
C VAL A 828 -12.17 0.47 -11.21
N CYS A 829 -12.88 1.56 -10.91
CA CYS A 829 -12.86 2.76 -11.72
C CYS A 829 -11.48 3.44 -11.74
N TYR A 830 -10.85 3.58 -10.57
CA TYR A 830 -9.53 4.18 -10.43
C TYR A 830 -8.46 3.40 -11.20
N PHE A 831 -8.34 2.09 -10.98
CA PHE A 831 -7.31 1.29 -11.65
C PHE A 831 -7.56 1.16 -13.16
N SER A 832 -8.83 1.15 -13.61
CA SER A 832 -9.14 1.21 -15.05
C SER A 832 -8.59 2.48 -15.69
N LEU A 833 -8.69 3.64 -15.01
CA LEU A 833 -8.10 4.89 -15.48
C LEU A 833 -6.57 4.87 -15.43
N VAL A 834 -5.97 4.33 -14.36
CA VAL A 834 -4.51 4.17 -14.27
C VAL A 834 -3.96 3.32 -15.41
N PHE A 835 -4.57 2.16 -15.67
CA PHE A 835 -4.18 1.29 -16.79
C PHE A 835 -4.39 1.96 -18.15
N PHE A 836 -5.45 2.75 -18.30
CA PHE A 836 -5.67 3.55 -19.51
C PHE A 836 -4.58 4.60 -19.72
N ILE A 837 -4.16 5.31 -18.66
CA ILE A 837 -3.07 6.30 -18.73
C ILE A 837 -1.73 5.62 -19.04
N LEU A 838 -1.44 4.47 -18.42
CA LEU A 838 -0.25 3.66 -18.72
C LEU A 838 -0.24 3.21 -20.19
N TYR A 839 -1.38 2.74 -20.70
CA TYR A 839 -1.54 2.42 -22.12
C TYR A 839 -1.30 3.64 -23.02
N ALA A 840 -1.87 4.80 -22.68
CA ALA A 840 -1.72 6.03 -23.43
C ALA A 840 -0.24 6.48 -23.50
N ALA A 841 0.48 6.40 -22.38
CA ALA A 841 1.91 6.70 -22.31
C ALA A 841 2.73 5.70 -23.14
N ALA A 842 2.49 4.39 -22.98
CA ALA A 842 3.19 3.33 -23.72
C ALA A 842 2.97 3.46 -25.24
N ALA A 843 1.72 3.70 -25.67
CA ALA A 843 1.37 3.92 -27.08
C ALA A 843 2.07 5.18 -27.65
N SER A 844 2.20 6.23 -26.85
CA SER A 844 2.88 7.48 -27.22
C SER A 844 4.39 7.28 -27.38
N ILE A 845 5.04 6.57 -26.45
CA ILE A 845 6.45 6.19 -26.53
C ILE A 845 6.71 5.28 -27.74
N ALA A 846 5.83 4.31 -28.00
CA ALA A 846 5.92 3.45 -29.16
C ALA A 846 5.83 4.24 -30.48
N ARG A 847 4.94 5.24 -30.58
CA ARG A 847 4.88 6.12 -31.76
C ARG A 847 6.11 7.03 -31.89
N TRP A 848 6.65 7.52 -30.77
CA TRP A 848 7.91 8.27 -30.76
C TRP A 848 9.09 7.45 -31.28
N SER A 849 9.16 6.17 -30.94
CA SER A 849 10.19 5.31 -31.50
C SER A 849 10.08 5.21 -33.04
N LYS A 850 8.85 5.22 -33.60
CA LYS A 850 8.59 5.20 -35.05
C LYS A 850 8.74 6.56 -35.76
N GLY A 851 9.22 7.60 -35.08
CA GLY A 851 9.39 8.95 -35.64
C GLY A 851 8.10 9.78 -35.74
N LYS A 852 6.94 9.25 -35.31
CA LYS A 852 5.65 9.95 -35.34
C LYS A 852 5.35 10.62 -34.00
N PHE A 853 6.12 11.66 -33.63
CA PHE A 853 5.99 12.34 -32.33
C PHE A 853 6.47 13.79 -32.34
N ASN A 854 5.73 14.70 -31.68
CA ASN A 854 6.13 16.10 -31.54
C ASN A 854 7.05 16.31 -30.34
N PHE A 855 8.35 16.22 -30.58
CA PHE A 855 9.36 16.36 -29.53
C PHE A 855 9.43 17.77 -28.91
N LYS A 856 9.11 18.82 -29.67
CA LYS A 856 9.15 20.20 -29.16
C LYS A 856 8.10 20.43 -28.09
N ILE A 857 6.86 19.98 -28.34
CA ILE A 857 5.76 20.07 -27.37
C ILE A 857 6.04 19.20 -26.15
N PHE A 858 6.49 17.95 -26.36
CA PHE A 858 6.89 17.07 -25.27
C PHE A 858 7.93 17.73 -24.35
N LYS A 859 9.02 18.26 -24.92
CA LYS A 859 10.10 18.88 -24.15
C LYS A 859 9.60 20.07 -23.34
N PHE A 860 8.76 20.91 -23.95
CA PHE A 860 8.17 22.07 -23.27
C PHE A 860 7.26 21.64 -22.10
N ALA A 861 6.30 20.75 -22.36
CA ALA A 861 5.39 20.25 -21.33
C ALA A 861 6.14 19.54 -20.20
N PHE A 862 7.14 18.71 -20.54
CA PHE A 862 7.93 18.01 -19.55
C PHE A 862 8.72 18.98 -18.67
N ALA A 863 9.37 19.99 -19.26
CA ALA A 863 10.10 21.00 -18.50
C ALA A 863 9.17 21.77 -17.55
N VAL A 864 7.99 22.19 -18.01
CA VAL A 864 7.01 22.91 -17.17
C VAL A 864 6.50 22.02 -16.04
N LEU A 865 5.98 20.83 -16.36
CA LEU A 865 5.35 19.94 -15.37
C LEU A 865 6.36 19.38 -14.36
N SER A 866 7.58 19.02 -14.80
CA SER A 866 8.63 18.57 -13.87
C SER A 866 9.10 19.70 -12.96
N THR A 867 9.25 20.92 -13.48
CA THR A 867 9.63 22.09 -12.65
C THR A 867 8.55 22.38 -11.61
N LEU A 868 7.28 22.41 -12.02
CA LEU A 868 6.16 22.62 -11.10
C LEU A 868 6.11 21.52 -10.02
N SER A 869 6.32 20.27 -10.41
CA SER A 869 6.34 19.14 -9.48
C SER A 869 7.50 19.23 -8.47
N ILE A 870 8.71 19.57 -8.91
CA ILE A 870 9.88 19.76 -8.04
C ILE A 870 9.64 20.91 -7.07
N LEU A 871 9.21 22.07 -7.57
CA LEU A 871 8.95 23.24 -6.73
C LEU A 871 7.81 22.97 -5.74
N ASN A 872 6.74 22.29 -6.16
CA ASN A 872 5.65 21.93 -5.26
C ASN A 872 6.11 20.93 -4.18
N THR A 873 6.98 19.97 -4.52
CA THR A 873 7.57 19.03 -3.55
C THR A 873 8.38 19.78 -2.49
N ILE A 874 9.22 20.73 -2.91
CA ILE A 874 9.99 21.60 -1.99
C ILE A 874 9.04 22.44 -1.14
N ASN A 875 8.01 23.03 -1.74
CA ASN A 875 7.01 23.84 -1.04
C ASN A 875 6.26 23.04 0.03
N SER A 876 5.94 21.78 -0.24
CA SER A 876 5.24 20.85 0.66
C SER A 876 6.11 20.28 1.79
N TYR A 877 7.37 20.71 1.94
CA TYR A 877 8.27 20.23 2.99
C TYR A 877 7.67 20.32 4.41
N PRO A 878 7.01 21.42 4.85
CA PRO A 878 6.40 21.46 6.19
C PRO A 878 5.33 20.39 6.38
N SER A 879 4.47 20.16 5.39
CA SER A 879 3.50 19.05 5.40
C SER A 879 4.17 17.69 5.47
N MET A 880 5.25 17.49 4.72
CA MET A 880 6.00 16.24 4.68
C MET A 880 6.60 15.89 6.04
N VAL A 881 7.28 16.84 6.70
CA VAL A 881 7.95 16.58 7.99
C VAL A 881 6.98 16.53 9.17
N SER A 882 5.77 17.05 9.03
CA SER A 882 4.75 17.08 10.10
C SER A 882 4.43 15.70 10.70
N GLY A 883 4.52 14.64 9.88
CA GLY A 883 4.26 13.26 10.28
C GLY A 883 5.49 12.47 10.69
N PHE A 884 6.67 13.08 10.79
CA PHE A 884 7.89 12.35 11.14
C PHE A 884 7.83 11.81 12.57
N SER A 885 8.36 10.60 12.73
CA SER A 885 8.50 9.94 14.03
C SER A 885 9.88 10.24 14.61
N SER A 886 9.93 10.68 15.86
CA SER A 886 11.18 10.87 16.61
C SER A 886 11.90 9.56 16.93
N ALA A 887 11.27 8.40 16.70
CA ALA A 887 11.93 7.09 16.84
C ALA A 887 12.90 6.81 15.68
N LYS A 888 12.85 7.60 14.59
CA LYS A 888 13.66 7.38 13.40
C LYS A 888 14.55 8.61 13.15
N PRO A 889 15.79 8.43 12.65
CA PRO A 889 16.64 9.55 12.31
C PRO A 889 15.98 10.48 11.30
N PHE A 890 16.08 11.79 11.53
CA PHE A 890 15.43 12.81 10.69
C PHE A 890 15.82 12.67 9.21
N MET A 891 17.13 12.52 8.94
CA MET A 891 17.65 12.44 7.57
C MET A 891 17.18 11.20 6.80
N ASN A 892 16.99 10.06 7.47
CA ASN A 892 16.46 8.85 6.83
C ASN A 892 15.04 9.11 6.30
N GLN A 893 14.20 9.74 7.11
CA GLN A 893 12.82 10.07 6.74
C GLN A 893 12.76 11.11 5.61
N ILE A 894 13.67 12.10 5.61
CA ILE A 894 13.82 13.06 4.50
C ILE A 894 14.17 12.36 3.20
N ILE A 895 15.18 11.49 3.18
CA ILE A 895 15.64 10.79 1.98
C ILE A 895 14.51 9.95 1.39
N MET A 896 13.78 9.21 2.25
CA MET A 896 12.66 8.37 1.83
C MET A 896 11.47 9.17 1.29
N SER A 897 11.16 10.31 1.92
CA SER A 897 9.99 11.10 1.53
C SER A 897 10.27 11.94 0.28
N LEU A 898 11.35 12.74 0.26
CA LEU A 898 11.71 13.58 -0.88
C LEU A 898 12.08 12.75 -2.11
N GLY A 899 12.88 11.70 -1.94
CA GLY A 899 13.29 10.83 -3.04
C GLY A 899 12.08 10.23 -3.78
N GLY A 900 11.10 9.73 -3.03
CA GLY A 900 9.86 9.18 -3.57
C GLY A 900 9.01 10.22 -4.29
N SER A 901 8.81 11.40 -3.67
CA SER A 901 8.02 12.48 -4.26
C SER A 901 8.63 13.02 -5.56
N PHE A 902 9.95 13.26 -5.59
CA PHE A 902 10.62 13.72 -6.81
C PHE A 902 10.55 12.69 -7.93
N LEU A 903 10.80 11.42 -7.63
CA LEU A 903 10.77 10.35 -8.60
C LEU A 903 9.37 10.20 -9.21
N TYR A 904 8.34 10.09 -8.36
CA TYR A 904 6.94 10.03 -8.78
C TYR A 904 6.56 11.22 -9.67
N GLY A 905 6.85 12.44 -9.21
CA GLY A 905 6.53 13.68 -9.91
C GLY A 905 7.14 13.77 -11.31
N ILE A 906 8.42 13.42 -11.44
CA ILE A 906 9.14 13.42 -12.73
C ILE A 906 8.59 12.36 -13.68
N ILE A 907 8.30 11.15 -13.21
CA ILE A 907 7.74 10.07 -14.05
C ILE A 907 6.36 10.45 -14.56
N PHE A 908 5.50 10.93 -13.67
CA PHE A 908 4.15 11.33 -14.02
C PHE A 908 4.18 12.48 -15.04
N ALA A 909 5.01 13.51 -14.81
CA ALA A 909 5.24 14.57 -15.77
C ALA A 909 5.74 14.06 -17.13
N PHE A 910 6.64 13.06 -17.15
CA PHE A 910 7.11 12.42 -18.37
C PHE A 910 5.98 11.71 -19.13
N MET A 911 5.18 10.90 -18.44
CA MET A 911 4.06 10.16 -19.02
C MET A 911 3.03 11.09 -19.66
N VAL A 912 2.56 12.07 -18.89
CA VAL A 912 1.57 13.06 -19.34
C VAL A 912 2.12 13.88 -20.51
N SER A 913 3.38 14.33 -20.43
CA SER A 913 4.02 15.05 -21.54
C SER A 913 4.18 14.20 -22.80
N ALA A 914 4.48 12.90 -22.65
CA ALA A 914 4.58 11.97 -23.77
C ALA A 914 3.22 11.79 -24.46
N ILE A 915 2.14 11.68 -23.68
CA ILE A 915 0.77 11.65 -24.22
C ILE A 915 0.49 12.90 -25.06
N LEU A 916 0.81 14.09 -24.54
CA LEU A 916 0.62 15.35 -25.28
C LEU A 916 1.47 15.44 -26.57
N GLY A 917 2.73 15.01 -26.52
CA GLY A 917 3.61 14.99 -27.69
C GLY A 917 3.11 14.07 -28.82
N ASN A 918 2.35 13.03 -28.49
CA ASN A 918 1.69 12.16 -29.46
C ASN A 918 0.34 12.75 -29.94
N SER A 919 -0.53 13.14 -29.02
CA SER A 919 -1.88 13.66 -29.35
C SER A 919 -1.81 14.92 -30.23
N SER A 920 -0.82 15.78 -30.01
CA SER A 920 -0.64 17.02 -30.79
C SER A 920 -0.40 16.80 -32.29
N LEU A 921 0.17 15.67 -32.71
CA LEU A 921 0.32 15.34 -34.15
C LEU A 921 -0.95 14.78 -34.78
N LYS A 922 -1.92 14.32 -33.97
CA LYS A 922 -3.18 13.75 -34.45
C LYS A 922 -4.27 14.79 -34.65
N ILE A 923 -4.02 16.04 -34.26
CA ILE A 923 -4.96 17.14 -34.46
C ILE A 923 -5.00 17.43 -35.96
N LYS A 924 -6.10 17.04 -36.60
CA LYS A 924 -6.37 17.34 -38.02
C LYS A 924 -6.72 18.83 -38.16
N LYS A 925 -6.51 19.38 -39.36
CA LYS A 925 -6.93 20.74 -39.72
C LYS A 925 -8.42 20.92 -39.43
N SER A 926 -8.76 21.92 -38.62
CA SER A 926 -10.16 22.23 -38.27
C SER A 926 -10.95 22.62 -39.52
N SER A 927 -12.11 21.99 -39.75
CA SER A 927 -13.01 22.36 -40.85
C SER A 927 -13.86 23.58 -40.52
N HIS A 928 -13.93 23.95 -39.24
CA HIS A 928 -14.51 25.18 -38.74
C HIS A 928 -13.68 25.68 -37.56
N ILE A 929 -13.50 27.00 -37.41
CA ILE A 929 -12.78 27.60 -36.27
C ILE A 929 -13.79 28.36 -35.43
N PHE A 930 -14.07 27.89 -34.21
CA PHE A 930 -15.02 28.55 -33.32
C PHE A 930 -14.42 29.81 -32.69
N SER A 931 -15.22 30.86 -32.55
CA SER A 931 -14.86 32.06 -31.78
C SER A 931 -14.75 31.74 -30.28
N TYR A 932 -14.01 32.55 -29.53
CA TYR A 932 -13.91 32.39 -28.07
C TYR A 932 -15.28 32.53 -27.37
N LEU A 933 -16.20 33.34 -27.91
CA LEU A 933 -17.56 33.48 -27.39
C LEU A 933 -18.36 32.17 -27.58
N GLU A 934 -18.25 31.52 -28.73
CA GLU A 934 -18.88 30.21 -28.95
C GLU A 934 -18.30 29.14 -28.01
N ILE A 935 -16.99 29.14 -27.78
CA ILE A 935 -16.34 28.21 -26.83
C ILE A 935 -16.78 28.47 -25.39
N ALA A 936 -16.90 29.73 -25.00
CA ALA A 936 -17.42 30.10 -23.68
C ALA A 936 -18.85 29.60 -23.51
N LEU A 937 -19.71 29.77 -24.51
CA LEU A 937 -21.08 29.26 -24.48
C LEU A 937 -21.16 27.73 -24.44
N LEU A 938 -20.30 27.04 -25.19
CA LEU A 938 -20.18 25.57 -25.11
C LEU A 938 -19.73 25.10 -23.72
N SER A 939 -18.80 25.84 -23.10
CA SER A 939 -18.31 25.55 -21.76
C SER A 939 -19.39 25.80 -20.72
N ILE A 940 -20.11 26.92 -20.80
CA ILE A 940 -21.27 27.23 -19.94
C ILE A 940 -22.34 26.15 -20.09
N TRP A 941 -22.67 25.76 -21.32
CA TRP A 941 -23.62 24.69 -21.60
C TRP A 941 -23.21 23.39 -20.90
N GLY A 942 -21.94 22.98 -21.04
CA GLY A 942 -21.40 21.79 -20.37
C GLY A 942 -21.42 21.90 -18.85
N ILE A 943 -20.98 23.02 -18.27
CA ILE A 943 -20.97 23.28 -16.82
C ILE A 943 -22.38 23.22 -16.25
N CYS A 944 -23.35 23.86 -16.90
CA CYS A 944 -24.74 23.88 -16.46
C CYS A 944 -25.33 22.47 -16.44
N LEU A 945 -25.11 21.69 -17.50
CA LEU A 945 -25.50 20.29 -17.55
C LEU A 945 -24.82 19.47 -16.44
N MET A 946 -23.52 19.64 -16.26
CA MET A 946 -22.78 18.95 -15.21
C MET A 946 -23.30 19.29 -13.80
N THR A 947 -23.67 20.55 -13.57
CA THR A 947 -24.26 21.04 -12.31
C THR A 947 -25.66 20.46 -12.09
N PHE A 948 -26.49 20.44 -13.14
CA PHE A 948 -27.84 19.87 -13.10
C PHE A 948 -27.85 18.39 -12.72
N ALA A 949 -26.94 17.58 -13.28
CA ALA A 949 -26.87 16.15 -12.94
C ALA A 949 -26.56 15.90 -11.44
N TYR A 950 -26.01 16.90 -10.75
CA TYR A 950 -25.69 16.88 -9.33
C TYR A 950 -26.64 17.72 -8.45
N SER A 951 -27.72 18.30 -9.00
CA SER A 951 -28.60 19.26 -8.31
C SER A 951 -29.69 18.62 -7.42
N LEU A 952 -29.44 17.44 -6.87
CA LEU A 952 -30.38 16.70 -6.02
C LEU A 952 -30.11 16.90 -4.51
N LYS A 953 -31.10 16.57 -3.67
CA LYS A 953 -31.05 16.66 -2.19
C LYS A 953 -29.73 16.13 -1.63
N GLN A 954 -29.11 16.89 -0.74
CA GLN A 954 -27.89 16.52 -0.03
C GLN A 954 -28.19 15.40 0.97
N ILE A 955 -27.48 14.28 0.84
CA ILE A 955 -27.71 13.06 1.65
C ILE A 955 -26.58 12.86 2.69
N ASN A 956 -25.43 13.49 2.47
CA ASN A 956 -24.28 13.50 3.37
C ASN A 956 -23.79 14.94 3.58
N PRO A 957 -23.07 15.24 4.67
CA PRO A 957 -22.41 16.53 4.84
C PRO A 957 -21.43 16.80 3.70
N LEU A 958 -21.35 18.06 3.29
CA LEU A 958 -20.38 18.53 2.30
C LEU A 958 -19.26 19.27 3.02
N TRP A 959 -18.09 18.62 3.10
CA TRP A 959 -16.88 19.22 3.65
C TRP A 959 -16.06 19.90 2.57
N ILE A 960 -15.46 21.03 2.92
CA ILE A 960 -14.46 21.67 2.06
C ILE A 960 -13.12 20.99 2.28
N SER A 961 -12.58 20.38 1.23
CA SER A 961 -11.24 19.79 1.26
C SER A 961 -10.16 20.83 0.90
N GLY A 962 -8.91 20.54 1.27
CA GLY A 962 -7.76 21.34 0.83
C GLY A 962 -7.16 22.29 1.88
N ALA A 963 -7.68 22.29 3.11
CA ALA A 963 -7.08 23.08 4.21
C ALA A 963 -5.63 22.67 4.54
N GLY A 964 -5.25 21.41 4.26
CA GLY A 964 -3.84 20.98 4.35
C GLY A 964 -2.89 21.78 3.46
N GLY A 965 -3.40 22.42 2.40
CA GLY A 965 -2.65 23.35 1.55
C GLY A 965 -2.16 24.61 2.28
N ALA A 966 -2.67 24.90 3.48
CA ALA A 966 -2.16 25.98 4.33
C ALA A 966 -0.79 25.64 4.96
N ASN A 967 -0.45 24.35 5.12
CA ASN A 967 0.78 23.90 5.77
C ASN A 967 1.94 23.67 4.79
N VAL A 968 2.27 24.71 4.02
CA VAL A 968 3.39 24.71 3.06
C VAL A 968 4.18 26.00 3.24
N TYR A 969 5.37 26.12 2.64
CA TYR A 969 6.16 27.36 2.75
C TYR A 969 5.43 28.57 2.14
N PHE A 970 4.85 28.39 0.96
CA PHE A 970 4.14 29.41 0.19
C PHE A 970 2.77 28.86 -0.27
N PRO A 971 1.70 29.04 0.53
CA PRO A 971 0.36 28.51 0.22
C PRO A 971 -0.17 28.96 -1.14
N VAL A 972 0.00 30.24 -1.47
CA VAL A 972 -0.43 30.79 -2.77
C VAL A 972 0.24 30.09 -3.94
N PHE A 973 1.57 29.92 -3.88
CA PHE A 973 2.31 29.21 -4.92
C PHE A 973 1.89 27.74 -5.01
N GLY A 974 1.76 27.05 -3.89
CA GLY A 974 1.36 25.64 -3.85
C GLY A 974 -0.01 25.41 -4.48
N TYR A 975 -0.98 26.26 -4.14
CA TYR A 975 -2.32 26.23 -4.72
C TYR A 975 -2.31 26.52 -6.22
N VAL A 976 -1.56 27.53 -6.66
CA VAL A 976 -1.44 27.85 -8.09
C VAL A 976 -0.77 26.72 -8.87
N ALA A 977 0.33 26.17 -8.35
CA ALA A 977 1.08 25.09 -9.00
C ALA A 977 0.27 23.80 -9.10
N SER A 978 -0.46 23.42 -8.06
CA SER A 978 -1.31 22.22 -8.07
C SER A 978 -2.45 22.35 -9.07
N ASN A 979 -3.13 23.49 -9.12
CA ASN A 979 -4.25 23.71 -10.03
C ASN A 979 -3.84 23.87 -11.50
N ILE A 980 -2.68 24.48 -11.76
CA ILE A 980 -2.08 24.47 -13.11
C ILE A 980 -1.77 23.04 -13.54
N SER A 981 -1.14 22.24 -12.67
CA SER A 981 -0.82 20.84 -12.98
C SER A 981 -2.09 20.03 -13.25
N ALA A 982 -3.11 20.16 -12.39
CA ALA A 982 -4.41 19.50 -12.57
C ALA A 982 -5.12 19.91 -13.87
N TYR A 983 -5.02 21.19 -14.27
CA TYR A 983 -5.49 21.65 -15.58
C TYR A 983 -4.78 20.92 -16.73
N PHE A 984 -3.44 20.82 -16.67
CA PHE A 984 -2.65 20.10 -17.67
C PHE A 984 -3.06 18.63 -17.75
N ASP A 985 -3.20 17.95 -16.60
CA ASP A 985 -3.59 16.55 -16.55
C ASP A 985 -4.97 16.31 -17.17
N LYS A 986 -5.98 17.08 -16.74
CA LYS A 986 -7.35 16.99 -17.26
C LYS A 986 -7.39 17.19 -18.78
N PHE A 987 -6.75 18.24 -19.30
CA PHE A 987 -6.81 18.50 -20.74
C PHE A 987 -6.01 17.48 -21.55
N ILE A 988 -4.83 17.06 -21.09
CA ILE A 988 -3.97 16.13 -21.86
C ILE A 988 -4.64 14.76 -21.97
N ILE A 989 -5.24 14.28 -20.88
CA ILE A 989 -5.97 13.01 -20.87
C ILE A 989 -7.19 13.12 -21.79
N LEU A 990 -7.99 14.18 -21.68
CA LEU A 990 -9.17 14.39 -22.54
C LEU A 990 -8.79 14.51 -24.03
N MET A 991 -7.72 15.24 -24.34
CA MET A 991 -7.16 15.34 -25.70
C MET A 991 -6.78 13.96 -26.26
N PHE A 992 -6.15 13.10 -25.45
CA PHE A 992 -5.82 11.75 -25.88
C PHE A 992 -7.06 10.89 -26.14
N VAL A 993 -8.04 10.92 -25.22
CA VAL A 993 -9.31 10.19 -25.38
C VAL A 993 -10.02 10.60 -26.68
N LEU A 994 -10.12 11.90 -26.96
CA LEU A 994 -10.83 12.41 -28.13
C LEU A 994 -10.07 12.21 -29.44
N THR A 995 -8.72 12.30 -29.43
CA THR A 995 -7.92 11.94 -30.61
C THR A 995 -7.95 10.44 -30.90
N LEU A 996 -7.98 9.59 -29.87
CA LEU A 996 -8.20 8.16 -30.03
C LEU A 996 -9.60 7.87 -30.58
N LEU A 997 -10.62 8.60 -30.11
CA LEU A 997 -11.99 8.47 -30.61
C LEU A 997 -12.09 8.87 -32.10
N ASN A 998 -11.42 9.95 -32.51
CA ASN A 998 -11.30 10.37 -33.91
C ASN A 998 -10.68 9.26 -34.78
N ASP A 999 -9.60 8.63 -34.31
CA ASP A 999 -8.92 7.55 -35.03
C ASP A 999 -9.83 6.31 -35.19
N ILE A 1000 -10.56 5.92 -34.15
CA ILE A 1000 -11.40 4.70 -34.15
C ILE A 1000 -12.68 4.90 -34.96
N THR A 1001 -13.29 6.09 -34.88
CA THR A 1001 -14.60 6.40 -35.50
C THR A 1001 -14.49 7.10 -36.84
N ASP A 1002 -13.27 7.37 -37.31
CA ASP A 1002 -13.02 8.23 -38.46
C ASP A 1002 -13.78 9.57 -38.36
N CYS A 1003 -13.54 10.30 -37.26
CA CYS A 1003 -14.25 11.55 -36.93
C CYS A 1003 -15.78 11.36 -36.90
N SER A 1004 -16.25 10.28 -36.26
CA SER A 1004 -17.67 9.89 -36.18
C SER A 1004 -18.36 9.54 -37.52
N ARG A 1005 -17.61 9.32 -38.60
CA ARG A 1005 -18.15 8.85 -39.89
C ARG A 1005 -18.43 7.35 -39.89
N ARG A 1006 -17.60 6.56 -39.20
CA ARG A 1006 -17.70 5.11 -39.05
C ARG A 1006 -17.97 4.73 -37.60
N LYS A 1007 -18.60 3.57 -37.39
CA LYS A 1007 -18.86 3.02 -36.05
C LYS A 1007 -19.52 4.02 -35.10
N LYS A 1008 -20.57 4.73 -35.55
CA LYS A 1008 -21.24 5.82 -34.82
C LYS A 1008 -21.62 5.48 -33.38
N PHE A 1009 -21.96 4.22 -33.08
CA PHE A 1009 -22.22 3.76 -31.72
C PHE A 1009 -21.03 4.01 -30.78
N LEU A 1010 -19.78 3.85 -31.24
CA LEU A 1010 -18.58 4.11 -30.43
C LEU A 1010 -18.39 5.59 -30.09
N SER A 1011 -18.92 6.51 -30.91
CA SER A 1011 -18.95 7.96 -30.60
C SER A 1011 -19.84 8.28 -29.39
N PHE A 1012 -20.70 7.37 -28.96
CA PHE A 1012 -21.50 7.48 -27.75
C PHE A 1012 -20.98 6.59 -26.62
N PHE A 1013 -20.61 5.34 -26.93
CA PHE A 1013 -20.20 4.36 -25.92
C PHE A 1013 -18.86 4.71 -25.24
N LEU A 1014 -17.85 5.17 -25.99
CA LEU A 1014 -16.52 5.44 -25.40
C LEU A 1014 -16.52 6.68 -24.47
N PRO A 1015 -17.15 7.81 -24.83
CA PRO A 1015 -17.35 8.91 -23.89
C PRO A 1015 -18.12 8.49 -22.64
N LEU A 1016 -19.18 7.68 -22.79
CA LEU A 1016 -19.96 7.16 -21.66
C LEU A 1016 -19.11 6.30 -20.73
N LEU A 1017 -18.30 5.39 -21.27
CA LEU A 1017 -17.40 4.57 -20.47
C LEU A 1017 -16.38 5.43 -19.71
N PHE A 1018 -15.77 6.41 -20.39
CA PHE A 1018 -14.81 7.32 -19.77
C PHE A 1018 -15.44 8.14 -18.63
N THR A 1019 -16.63 8.70 -18.83
CA THR A 1019 -17.34 9.46 -17.79
C THR A 1019 -17.82 8.57 -16.66
N ALA A 1020 -18.27 7.34 -16.95
CA ALA A 1020 -18.63 6.36 -15.92
C ALA A 1020 -17.45 6.03 -15.00
N LEU A 1021 -16.25 5.84 -15.57
CA LEU A 1021 -15.04 5.61 -14.81
C LEU A 1021 -14.66 6.83 -13.96
N ILE A 1022 -14.69 8.05 -14.51
CA ILE A 1022 -14.38 9.27 -13.75
C ILE A 1022 -15.36 9.45 -12.60
N VAL A 1023 -16.66 9.44 -12.86
CA VAL A 1023 -17.69 9.62 -11.83
C VAL A 1023 -17.61 8.50 -10.78
N GLY A 1024 -17.26 7.28 -11.21
CA GLY A 1024 -17.10 6.12 -10.32
C GLY A 1024 -15.91 6.24 -9.36
N THR A 1025 -14.87 7.02 -9.66
CA THR A 1025 -13.77 7.28 -8.70
C THR A 1025 -14.22 8.06 -7.47
N GLU A 1026 -15.38 8.71 -7.54
CA GLU A 1026 -16.00 9.45 -6.44
C GLU A 1026 -17.20 8.69 -5.82
N PHE A 1027 -17.40 7.42 -6.17
CA PHE A 1027 -18.52 6.64 -5.63
C PHE A 1027 -18.45 6.53 -4.10
N GLY A 1028 -19.54 6.90 -3.42
CA GLY A 1028 -19.64 6.93 -1.96
C GLY A 1028 -18.93 8.11 -1.26
N SER A 1029 -18.34 9.07 -2.01
CA SER A 1029 -17.76 10.29 -1.43
C SER A 1029 -18.84 11.34 -1.10
N SER A 1030 -18.46 12.38 -0.34
CA SER A 1030 -19.38 13.44 0.14
C SER A 1030 -20.15 14.14 -1.00
N GLY A 1031 -19.54 14.29 -2.17
CA GLY A 1031 -20.13 14.90 -3.36
C GLY A 1031 -20.44 13.94 -4.50
N GLY A 1032 -20.13 12.65 -4.36
CA GLY A 1032 -20.27 11.65 -5.42
C GLY A 1032 -21.60 10.91 -5.44
N PRO A 1033 -21.77 9.93 -6.35
CA PRO A 1033 -22.95 9.07 -6.33
C PRO A 1033 -22.94 8.14 -5.12
N ASP A 1034 -24.06 8.05 -4.42
CA ASP A 1034 -24.25 7.24 -3.20
C ASP A 1034 -24.81 5.84 -3.49
N ASN A 1035 -25.33 5.61 -4.70
CA ASN A 1035 -25.88 4.33 -5.12
C ASN A 1035 -25.70 4.10 -6.63
N MET A 1036 -25.89 2.84 -7.06
CA MET A 1036 -25.69 2.42 -8.46
C MET A 1036 -26.57 3.17 -9.47
N LEU A 1037 -27.83 3.42 -9.12
CA LEU A 1037 -28.78 4.10 -10.02
C LEU A 1037 -28.36 5.55 -10.26
N ARG A 1038 -27.93 6.24 -9.20
CA ARG A 1038 -27.41 7.61 -9.29
C ARG A 1038 -26.09 7.65 -10.06
N TRP A 1039 -25.18 6.70 -9.82
CA TRP A 1039 -23.95 6.60 -10.60
C TRP A 1039 -24.23 6.44 -12.09
N PHE A 1040 -25.13 5.51 -12.46
CA PHE A 1040 -25.52 5.28 -13.85
C PHE A 1040 -26.19 6.51 -14.47
N TYR A 1041 -27.09 7.18 -13.75
CA TYR A 1041 -27.74 8.41 -14.20
C TYR A 1041 -26.71 9.52 -14.49
N ILE A 1042 -25.82 9.82 -13.53
CA ILE A 1042 -24.80 10.87 -13.69
C ILE A 1042 -23.84 10.50 -14.83
N ALA A 1043 -23.38 9.25 -14.87
CA ALA A 1043 -22.48 8.76 -15.92
C ALA A 1043 -23.10 8.85 -17.31
N MET A 1044 -24.38 8.43 -17.46
CA MET A 1044 -25.14 8.57 -18.71
C MET A 1044 -25.28 10.02 -19.12
N PHE A 1045 -25.62 10.90 -18.19
CA PHE A 1045 -25.80 12.31 -18.47
C PHE A 1045 -24.50 12.99 -18.91
N TYR A 1046 -23.39 12.70 -18.21
CA TYR A 1046 -22.06 13.20 -18.55
C TYR A 1046 -21.58 12.64 -19.88
N GLY A 1047 -21.80 11.33 -20.11
CA GLY A 1047 -21.44 10.64 -21.34
C GLY A 1047 -22.20 11.17 -22.55
N ALA A 1048 -23.52 11.40 -22.41
CA ALA A 1048 -24.36 11.99 -23.44
C ALA A 1048 -23.94 13.44 -23.74
N THR A 1049 -23.66 14.23 -22.70
CA THR A 1049 -23.14 15.61 -22.82
C THR A 1049 -21.82 15.62 -23.60
N LEU A 1050 -20.84 14.80 -23.21
CA LEU A 1050 -19.54 14.72 -23.87
C LEU A 1050 -19.66 14.21 -25.31
N SER A 1051 -20.52 13.22 -25.56
CA SER A 1051 -20.79 12.70 -26.92
C SER A 1051 -21.44 13.78 -27.80
N GLY A 1052 -22.41 14.52 -27.25
CA GLY A 1052 -23.08 15.63 -27.94
C GLY A 1052 -22.10 16.75 -28.30
N LEU A 1053 -21.23 17.15 -27.36
CA LEU A 1053 -20.15 18.11 -27.62
C LEU A 1053 -19.18 17.60 -28.67
N TYR A 1054 -18.79 16.33 -28.59
CA TYR A 1054 -17.87 15.71 -29.52
C TYR A 1054 -18.42 15.75 -30.96
N ILE A 1055 -19.61 15.18 -31.18
CA ILE A 1055 -20.22 15.05 -32.50
C ILE A 1055 -20.59 16.41 -33.10
N SER A 1056 -21.05 17.34 -32.27
CA SER A 1056 -21.62 18.62 -32.76
C SER A 1056 -20.58 19.73 -32.91
N TYR A 1057 -19.47 19.68 -32.15
CA TYR A 1057 -18.52 20.78 -32.07
C TYR A 1057 -17.05 20.32 -32.10
N ILE A 1058 -16.62 19.47 -31.16
CA ILE A 1058 -15.19 19.16 -30.97
C ILE A 1058 -14.59 18.40 -32.18
N VAL A 1059 -15.36 17.57 -32.87
CA VAL A 1059 -14.93 16.89 -34.12
C VAL A 1059 -14.49 17.90 -35.20
N TYR A 1060 -15.11 19.08 -35.25
CA TYR A 1060 -14.81 20.11 -36.26
C TYR A 1060 -13.63 21.01 -35.86
N ASP A 1061 -13.39 21.19 -34.56
CA ASP A 1061 -12.28 21.98 -34.00
C ASP A 1061 -11.74 21.39 -32.69
N MET A 1062 -10.75 20.50 -32.77
CA MET A 1062 -10.10 19.92 -31.58
C MET A 1062 -9.31 20.95 -30.77
N THR A 1063 -9.01 22.13 -31.34
CA THR A 1063 -8.23 23.16 -30.64
C THR A 1063 -8.98 23.86 -29.51
N ILE A 1064 -10.30 23.63 -29.40
CA ILE A 1064 -11.12 24.24 -28.34
C ILE A 1064 -10.93 23.56 -26.99
N ILE A 1065 -10.47 22.29 -26.96
CA ILE A 1065 -10.40 21.47 -25.73
C ILE A 1065 -9.59 22.15 -24.61
N PRO A 1066 -8.36 22.70 -24.83
CA PRO A 1066 -7.61 23.37 -23.77
C PRO A 1066 -8.36 24.55 -23.16
N VAL A 1067 -9.19 25.25 -23.95
CA VAL A 1067 -9.97 26.41 -23.50
C VAL A 1067 -11.23 25.96 -22.76
N VAL A 1068 -11.93 24.93 -23.25
CA VAL A 1068 -13.10 24.36 -22.55
C VAL A 1068 -12.70 23.85 -21.17
N VAL A 1069 -11.62 23.06 -21.09
CA VAL A 1069 -11.12 22.54 -19.79
C VAL A 1069 -10.66 23.68 -18.88
N ALA A 1070 -10.07 24.75 -19.43
CA ALA A 1070 -9.68 25.92 -18.65
C ALA A 1070 -10.89 26.66 -18.06
N ILE A 1071 -11.97 26.83 -18.82
CA ILE A 1071 -13.20 27.48 -18.33
C ILE A 1071 -13.88 26.62 -17.28
N VAL A 1072 -13.97 25.30 -17.49
CA VAL A 1072 -14.52 24.36 -16.49
C VAL A 1072 -13.70 24.40 -15.20
N ALA A 1073 -12.37 24.30 -15.29
CA ALA A 1073 -11.49 24.39 -14.13
C ALA A 1073 -11.59 25.76 -13.44
N SER A 1074 -11.74 26.85 -14.21
CA SER A 1074 -11.91 28.19 -13.63
C SER A 1074 -13.23 28.35 -12.89
N PHE A 1075 -14.31 27.73 -13.38
CA PHE A 1075 -15.59 27.70 -12.69
C PHE A 1075 -15.51 26.91 -11.38
N GLU A 1076 -14.88 25.72 -11.41
CA GLU A 1076 -14.60 24.93 -10.21
C GLU A 1076 -13.79 25.74 -9.18
N LEU A 1077 -12.72 26.41 -9.62
CA LEU A 1077 -11.89 27.25 -8.75
C LEU A 1077 -12.64 28.45 -8.16
N ALA A 1078 -13.52 29.09 -8.94
CA ALA A 1078 -14.33 30.19 -8.46
C ALA A 1078 -15.35 29.73 -7.41
N ALA A 1079 -15.96 28.54 -7.62
CA ALA A 1079 -16.86 27.93 -6.65
C ALA A 1079 -16.14 27.61 -5.33
N LEU A 1080 -14.93 27.03 -5.40
CA LEU A 1080 -14.12 26.78 -4.19
C LEU A 1080 -13.66 28.08 -3.52
N ALA A 1081 -13.25 29.10 -4.29
CA ALA A 1081 -12.78 30.36 -3.74
C ALA A 1081 -13.84 31.07 -2.88
N GLY A 1082 -15.12 30.93 -3.25
CA GLY A 1082 -16.25 31.44 -2.48
C GLY A 1082 -16.42 30.82 -1.09
N THR A 1083 -15.74 29.70 -0.81
CA THR A 1083 -15.84 28.99 0.48
C THR A 1083 -14.87 29.49 1.55
N GLY A 1084 -13.81 30.21 1.17
CA GLY A 1084 -12.88 30.83 2.14
C GLY A 1084 -12.08 29.86 3.02
N THR A 1085 -11.77 28.63 2.58
CA THR A 1085 -11.21 27.55 3.42
C THR A 1085 -9.97 27.92 4.26
N TYR A 1086 -9.08 28.77 3.75
CA TYR A 1086 -7.91 29.28 4.48
C TYR A 1086 -7.45 30.65 3.93
N PRO A 1087 -6.61 31.41 4.68
CA PRO A 1087 -6.23 32.76 4.29
C PRO A 1087 -5.44 32.79 2.98
N GLY A 1088 -5.85 33.66 2.05
CA GLY A 1088 -5.21 33.80 0.74
C GLY A 1088 -5.75 32.86 -0.35
N MET A 1089 -6.72 31.98 -0.06
CA MET A 1089 -7.33 31.12 -1.08
C MET A 1089 -7.95 31.91 -2.23
N LEU A 1090 -8.70 32.98 -1.95
CA LEU A 1090 -9.34 33.81 -2.98
C LEU A 1090 -8.31 34.39 -3.97
N VAL A 1091 -7.23 34.97 -3.44
CA VAL A 1091 -6.13 35.53 -4.24
C VAL A 1091 -5.48 34.42 -5.07
N SER A 1092 -5.24 33.27 -4.45
CA SER A 1092 -4.65 32.09 -5.11
C SER A 1092 -5.53 31.57 -6.25
N ALA A 1093 -6.84 31.53 -6.06
CA ALA A 1093 -7.81 31.13 -7.06
C ALA A 1093 -7.87 32.12 -8.23
N ILE A 1094 -7.90 33.43 -7.96
CA ILE A 1094 -7.86 34.46 -9.02
C ILE A 1094 -6.59 34.32 -9.86
N ILE A 1095 -5.42 34.18 -9.23
CA ILE A 1095 -4.15 33.99 -9.94
C ILE A 1095 -4.18 32.70 -10.76
N SER A 1096 -4.67 31.60 -10.19
CA SER A 1096 -4.79 30.32 -10.87
C SER A 1096 -5.68 30.43 -12.11
N ILE A 1097 -6.86 31.06 -11.99
CA ILE A 1097 -7.80 31.28 -13.09
C ILE A 1097 -7.13 32.08 -14.21
N LEU A 1098 -6.47 33.19 -13.89
CA LEU A 1098 -5.80 34.04 -14.88
C LEU A 1098 -4.70 33.27 -15.63
N LEU A 1099 -3.87 32.51 -14.91
CA LEU A 1099 -2.78 31.73 -15.50
C LEU A 1099 -3.29 30.55 -16.34
N ILE A 1100 -4.34 29.86 -15.89
CA ILE A 1100 -4.96 28.76 -16.63
C ILE A 1100 -5.59 29.29 -17.93
N LEU A 1101 -6.36 30.39 -17.86
CA LEU A 1101 -6.96 31.00 -19.05
C LEU A 1101 -5.91 31.51 -20.03
N PHE A 1102 -4.86 32.20 -19.55
CA PHE A 1102 -3.75 32.66 -20.38
C PHE A 1102 -3.00 31.49 -21.05
N SER A 1103 -2.71 30.44 -20.29
CA SER A 1103 -2.06 29.23 -20.80
C SER A 1103 -2.90 28.56 -21.88
N SER A 1104 -4.22 28.44 -21.66
CA SER A 1104 -5.15 27.85 -22.62
C SER A 1104 -5.21 28.63 -23.94
N TYR A 1105 -5.20 29.97 -23.86
CA TYR A 1105 -5.17 30.86 -25.03
C TYR A 1105 -3.89 30.66 -25.85
N LYS A 1106 -2.73 30.61 -25.17
CA LYS A 1106 -1.43 30.39 -25.83
C LYS A 1106 -1.35 29.00 -26.47
N ILE A 1107 -1.83 27.97 -25.77
CA ILE A 1107 -1.88 26.60 -26.30
C ILE A 1107 -2.77 26.55 -27.56
N ARG A 1108 -3.98 27.12 -27.51
CA ARG A 1108 -4.87 27.14 -28.67
C ARG A 1108 -4.28 27.90 -29.85
N SER A 1109 -3.70 29.08 -29.62
CA SER A 1109 -3.03 29.86 -30.68
C SER A 1109 -1.89 29.08 -31.32
N TYR A 1110 -1.09 28.37 -30.51
CA TYR A 1110 -0.03 27.51 -31.01
C TYR A 1110 -0.56 26.33 -31.85
N LEU A 1111 -1.65 25.68 -31.42
CA LEU A 1111 -2.29 24.61 -32.17
C LEU A 1111 -2.85 25.10 -33.52
N LEU A 1112 -3.47 26.28 -33.56
CA LEU A 1112 -3.97 26.89 -34.80
C LEU A 1112 -2.83 27.21 -35.78
N ASN A 1113 -1.76 27.87 -35.31
CA ASN A 1113 -0.62 28.26 -36.16
C ASN A 1113 0.16 27.05 -36.72
N ASN A 1114 0.14 25.90 -36.03
CA ASN A 1114 0.76 24.68 -36.51
C ASN A 1114 -0.11 23.94 -37.55
N MET A 1115 -1.41 24.23 -37.67
CA MET A 1115 -2.27 23.65 -38.71
C MET A 1115 -2.20 24.42 -40.04
N GLU A 1116 -1.68 25.65 -40.03
CA GLU A 1116 -1.45 26.47 -41.23
C GLU A 1116 -0.11 26.15 -41.92
N LYS A 1117 0.79 25.40 -41.26
CA LYS A 1117 2.07 24.93 -41.78
C LYS A 1117 2.02 23.44 -42.08
#